data_AF-A0AA40ANW7-F1
#
_entry.id   AF-A0AA40ANW7-F1
#
_cell.length_a   1.000
_cell.length_b   1.000
_cell.length_c   1.000
_cell.angle_alpha   90.00
_cell.angle_beta   90.00
_cell.angle_gamma   90.00
#
_symmetry.space_group_name_H-M   'P 1'
#
loop_
_entity.id
_entity.type
_entity.pdbx_description
1 polymer ?
#
loop_
_entity_poly.entity_id
_entity_poly.type
_entity_poly.pdbx_seq_one_letter_code
_entity_poly.pdbx_strand_id
1 'polypeptide(L)'
;MHCIAGSFQLVHVQPLGWAFRIHHDKSSQDNIISALCLKPERGLKIPNHIREPIIVGYINRSWKLYNLSDGGSVSWPPPRNGSLVTPGTPISSPSSSLESVGWEVKRAAGVTQSTLHQGGQWQPRVQLLDKRPTYTRALTRPTTRRRSVYRSVEKQHTKPASLKAIFQVSAQGREQSTRTADREQLSKHLGRDAFQKPYNGADSSSPQLGANMADIYTPPPDSSYLLLKPFYAPKNNGDVWAIAFSARSGSFVTAALTVLISLIFLTLWNIACVLSLLLAGDKPTRRREAAMVILRNSNDPLFACKQMADYVYYCIFRAGGETSPQAEGTADSAPTSGQQPSRSPRDITYGIIFCLVAFIVFGGSIALGIVGPSLATVGNSAPVRPSAARYPEVSDSPASVLQRFGLLAPAAMRALGSVEAAEVTLRSRVNLFQENLGNHGSEQVYKLSYTYSLNGVELGLRHGSDLSLAVNGSCRTQYDWIVTNNQSDEVDTYNLWGIDPQPVSIRDRDILYAPRAAFISHPDMANIPDSNYSFAVVIASAHRSSISGGSDPWYATEPRPHPDSRYNATFWMRRNRPVLECSQQDTWTYGSQKLNSIFDLKDVPGVKLAPSVIRVLEVAFTTPVVLSLGNASGDSALRSRTTSPRGVIDAKESSMYSDMERLLLASFVASRNVFGDAAMFADFGQYPNIFRAGTGEPKSGAGDFVLSSPGILAFSLPALITLPACLLLLMTVQTVLGLVIKYHLRYHLATKWVRLECLAAPSLLRAVYEGRGGNRVGGWHCTHLVPGPQADSSSLTVCDDHPLHCKGHFTMSDTGDSAENEGKTE
;
A
#
# COMPACT_ATOMS: atom_id res chain seq x y z
N MET A 1 -5.91 7.64 3.37
CA MET A 1 -6.80 6.69 4.07
C MET A 1 -8.13 7.37 4.33
N HIS A 2 -9.24 6.86 3.78
CA HIS A 2 -10.60 7.23 4.19
C HIS A 2 -11.40 5.94 4.34
N CYS A 3 -11.85 5.66 5.57
CA CYS A 3 -12.78 4.56 5.82
C CYS A 3 -14.21 5.09 5.65
N ILE A 4 -14.90 4.65 4.60
CA ILE A 4 -16.35 4.85 4.47
C ILE A 4 -17.01 3.66 5.18
N ALA A 5 -17.70 3.94 6.30
CA ALA A 5 -18.48 2.94 7.01
C ALA A 5 -19.79 2.68 6.25
N GLY A 6 -19.83 1.62 5.44
CA GLY A 6 -21.03 1.10 4.82
C GLY A 6 -21.77 0.14 5.74
N SER A 7 -23.04 0.41 6.02
CA SER A 7 -23.90 -0.46 6.84
C SER A 7 -24.29 -1.71 6.06
N PHE A 8 -23.82 -2.89 6.46
CA PHE A 8 -24.26 -4.17 5.90
C PHE A 8 -25.52 -4.69 6.62
N GLN A 9 -26.64 -4.81 5.91
CA GLN A 9 -27.73 -5.68 6.35
C GLN A 9 -27.38 -7.13 5.98
N LEU A 10 -27.20 -8.00 6.98
CA LEU A 10 -27.17 -9.44 6.76
C LEU A 10 -28.58 -9.97 6.55
N VAL A 11 -28.86 -10.48 5.36
CA VAL A 11 -30.04 -11.33 5.11
C VAL A 11 -29.65 -12.78 5.39
N HIS A 12 -30.27 -13.39 6.39
CA HIS A 12 -30.02 -14.76 6.78
C HIS A 12 -30.77 -15.72 5.84
N VAL A 13 -30.05 -16.57 5.11
CA VAL A 13 -30.63 -17.63 4.26
C VAL A 13 -30.09 -18.98 4.73
N GLN A 14 -30.97 -19.94 5.01
CA GLN A 14 -30.58 -21.31 5.35
C GLN A 14 -30.28 -22.13 4.08
N PRO A 15 -29.34 -23.10 4.13
CA PRO A 15 -28.97 -23.89 2.97
C PRO A 15 -29.98 -25.01 2.70
N LEU A 16 -30.90 -24.77 1.77
CA LEU A 16 -31.44 -25.85 0.94
C LEU A 16 -30.45 -26.12 -0.19
N GLY A 17 -30.39 -27.37 -0.69
CA GLY A 17 -29.46 -27.75 -1.75
C GLY A 17 -29.84 -27.11 -3.10
N TRP A 18 -28.94 -26.31 -3.67
CA TRP A 18 -29.02 -25.81 -5.04
C TRP A 18 -27.72 -26.11 -5.79
N ALA A 19 -27.82 -26.65 -6.99
CA ALA A 19 -26.68 -26.82 -7.89
C ALA A 19 -26.50 -25.56 -8.77
N PHE A 20 -25.31 -24.98 -8.75
CA PHE A 20 -24.98 -23.78 -9.53
C PHE A 20 -24.37 -24.15 -10.88
N ARG A 21 -24.88 -23.59 -11.98
CA ARG A 21 -24.26 -23.66 -13.31
C ARG A 21 -24.08 -22.26 -13.88
N ILE A 22 -22.83 -21.85 -14.05
CA ILE A 22 -22.46 -20.57 -14.67
C ILE A 22 -22.26 -20.81 -16.17
N HIS A 23 -22.97 -20.05 -17.01
CA HIS A 23 -22.72 -20.00 -18.45
C HIS A 23 -21.83 -18.78 -18.75
N HIS A 24 -20.70 -19.03 -19.42
CA HIS A 24 -19.88 -17.98 -20.04
C HIS A 24 -20.08 -18.03 -21.56
N ASP A 25 -20.66 -16.97 -22.12
CA ASP A 25 -20.52 -16.67 -23.55
C ASP A 25 -19.17 -15.98 -23.78
N LYS A 26 -18.57 -16.19 -24.95
CA LYS A 26 -17.22 -15.74 -25.32
C LYS A 26 -17.23 -14.66 -26.41
N SER A 27 -18.36 -14.05 -26.72
CA SER A 27 -18.51 -13.07 -27.81
C SER A 27 -19.05 -11.70 -27.38
N SER A 28 -18.20 -10.88 -26.75
CA SER A 28 -18.25 -9.40 -26.72
C SER A 28 -17.11 -8.91 -25.82
N GLN A 29 -16.36 -7.88 -26.23
CA GLN A 29 -15.23 -7.38 -25.43
C GLN A 29 -15.59 -6.19 -24.51
N ASP A 30 -16.80 -5.64 -24.63
CA ASP A 30 -17.28 -4.53 -23.80
C ASP A 30 -18.56 -4.89 -23.03
N ASN A 31 -18.58 -4.49 -21.75
CA ASN A 31 -19.65 -4.67 -20.75
C ASN A 31 -20.06 -6.12 -20.44
N ILE A 32 -19.40 -6.72 -19.45
CA ILE A 32 -19.80 -8.00 -18.84
C ILE A 32 -21.06 -7.81 -17.98
N ILE A 33 -22.18 -8.37 -18.43
CA ILE A 33 -23.36 -8.60 -17.57
C ILE A 33 -23.32 -10.07 -17.13
N SER A 34 -23.23 -10.31 -15.83
CA SER A 34 -23.38 -11.66 -15.24
C SER A 34 -24.78 -11.82 -14.68
N ALA A 35 -25.54 -12.79 -15.20
CA ALA A 35 -26.87 -13.15 -14.69
C ALA A 35 -26.81 -14.50 -13.97
N LEU A 36 -27.29 -14.55 -12.73
CA LEU A 36 -27.42 -15.79 -11.97
C LEU A 36 -28.86 -16.31 -12.11
N CYS A 37 -29.02 -17.52 -12.64
CA CYS A 37 -30.34 -18.14 -12.84
C CYS A 37 -30.45 -19.38 -11.94
N LEU A 38 -31.33 -19.33 -10.94
CA LEU A 38 -31.53 -20.40 -9.96
C LEU A 38 -32.62 -21.37 -10.46
N LYS A 39 -32.30 -22.67 -10.49
CA LYS A 39 -33.23 -23.72 -10.91
C LYS A 39 -33.17 -24.90 -9.93
N PRO A 40 -34.31 -25.40 -9.42
CA PRO A 40 -34.31 -26.51 -8.47
C PRO A 40 -33.89 -27.83 -9.15
N GLU A 41 -33.26 -28.72 -8.38
CA GLU A 41 -32.90 -30.06 -8.84
C GLU A 41 -34.13 -30.94 -9.13
N ARG A 42 -33.98 -31.86 -10.09
CA ARG A 42 -35.03 -32.83 -10.46
C ARG A 42 -35.25 -33.82 -9.31
N GLY A 43 -36.27 -33.60 -8.50
CA GLY A 43 -36.72 -34.57 -7.49
C GLY A 43 -37.56 -33.99 -6.34
N LEU A 44 -37.44 -32.70 -6.02
CA LEU A 44 -38.20 -32.10 -4.92
C LEU A 44 -39.64 -31.74 -5.33
N LYS A 45 -40.62 -32.22 -4.56
CA LYS A 45 -41.98 -31.66 -4.55
C LYS A 45 -41.99 -30.38 -3.71
N ILE A 46 -42.20 -29.23 -4.35
CA ILE A 46 -42.30 -27.91 -3.71
C ILE A 46 -43.80 -27.50 -3.65
N PRO A 47 -44.30 -26.90 -2.57
CA PRO A 47 -45.67 -26.40 -2.49
C PRO A 47 -46.01 -25.37 -3.58
N ASN A 48 -47.26 -25.38 -4.06
CA ASN A 48 -47.67 -24.66 -5.28
C ASN A 48 -47.58 -23.11 -5.23
N HIS A 49 -47.31 -22.51 -4.08
CA HIS A 49 -47.22 -21.05 -3.88
C HIS A 49 -45.81 -20.48 -4.10
N ILE A 50 -44.80 -21.30 -4.46
CA ILE A 50 -43.43 -20.85 -4.72
C ILE A 50 -42.96 -21.42 -6.07
N ARG A 51 -43.17 -20.67 -7.17
CA ARG A 51 -42.80 -21.10 -8.54
C ARG A 51 -42.12 -20.04 -9.42
N GLU A 52 -41.91 -18.82 -8.95
CA GLU A 52 -41.38 -17.74 -9.78
C GLU A 52 -39.84 -17.65 -9.75
N PRO A 53 -39.17 -17.51 -10.92
CA PRO A 53 -37.72 -17.40 -10.99
C PRO A 53 -37.26 -15.97 -10.67
N ILE A 54 -36.46 -15.83 -9.62
CA ILE A 54 -35.84 -14.55 -9.24
C ILE A 54 -34.59 -14.31 -10.09
N ILE A 55 -34.52 -13.17 -10.77
CA ILE A 55 -33.32 -12.73 -11.50
C ILE A 55 -32.60 -11.66 -10.67
N VAL A 56 -31.32 -11.92 -10.39
CA VAL A 56 -30.43 -10.98 -9.69
C VAL A 56 -29.40 -10.45 -10.68
N GLY A 57 -29.39 -9.13 -10.88
CA GLY A 57 -28.48 -8.44 -11.80
C GLY A 57 -27.62 -7.39 -11.11
N TYR A 58 -26.37 -7.25 -11.57
CA TYR A 58 -25.43 -6.24 -11.11
C TYR A 58 -25.26 -5.15 -12.17
N ILE A 59 -25.77 -3.95 -11.90
CA ILE A 59 -25.78 -2.82 -12.86
C ILE A 59 -25.45 -1.53 -12.09
N ASN A 60 -24.56 -0.70 -12.65
CA ASN A 60 -24.15 0.59 -12.07
C ASN A 60 -23.73 0.52 -10.59
N ARG A 61 -22.87 -0.45 -10.25
CA ARG A 61 -22.33 -0.66 -8.89
C ARG A 61 -23.38 -0.95 -7.81
N SER A 62 -24.58 -1.40 -8.19
CA SER A 62 -25.64 -1.81 -7.28
C SER A 62 -26.24 -3.16 -7.71
N TRP A 63 -26.62 -3.97 -6.72
CA TRP A 63 -27.40 -5.18 -6.96
C TRP A 63 -28.88 -4.83 -6.98
N LYS A 64 -29.61 -5.32 -7.98
CA LYS A 64 -31.07 -5.16 -8.08
C LYS A 64 -31.74 -6.53 -8.24
N LEU A 65 -32.79 -6.75 -7.46
CA LEU A 65 -33.76 -7.81 -7.69
C LEU A 65 -34.84 -7.32 -8.66
N TYR A 66 -35.24 -8.18 -9.58
CA TYR A 66 -36.38 -7.97 -10.47
C TYR A 66 -37.40 -9.09 -10.24
N ASN A 67 -38.66 -8.72 -10.03
CA ASN A 67 -39.77 -9.66 -9.95
C ASN A 67 -40.57 -9.61 -11.26
N LEU A 68 -40.92 -10.78 -11.80
CA LEU A 68 -41.59 -10.90 -13.10
C LEU A 68 -43.13 -10.83 -12.94
N SER A 69 -43.64 -9.78 -12.29
CA SER A 69 -45.08 -9.57 -12.08
C SER A 69 -45.70 -8.44 -12.91
N ASP A 70 -44.90 -7.50 -13.43
CA ASP A 70 -45.42 -6.31 -14.12
C ASP A 70 -45.34 -6.48 -15.64
N GLY A 71 -46.50 -6.60 -16.29
CA GLY A 71 -46.65 -6.92 -17.71
C GLY A 71 -46.25 -5.77 -18.66
N GLY A 72 -44.95 -5.57 -18.86
CA GLY A 72 -44.40 -4.67 -19.88
C GLY A 72 -43.56 -5.42 -20.92
N SER A 73 -44.03 -5.50 -22.16
CA SER A 73 -43.29 -6.15 -23.25
C SER A 73 -42.11 -5.30 -23.73
N VAL A 74 -40.88 -5.74 -23.46
CA VAL A 74 -39.67 -5.13 -24.04
C VAL A 74 -39.29 -5.87 -25.32
N SER A 75 -39.62 -5.29 -26.47
CA SER A 75 -39.22 -5.81 -27.79
C SER A 75 -37.78 -5.41 -28.13
N TRP A 76 -36.92 -6.40 -28.38
CA TRP A 76 -35.57 -6.18 -28.91
C TRP A 76 -35.56 -6.40 -30.44
N PRO A 77 -34.79 -5.62 -31.23
CA PRO A 77 -34.72 -5.78 -32.67
C PRO A 77 -33.88 -7.02 -33.06
N PRO A 78 -34.17 -7.67 -34.20
CA PRO A 78 -33.40 -8.82 -34.66
C PRO A 78 -32.00 -8.42 -35.14
N PRO A 79 -30.98 -9.29 -34.98
CA PRO A 79 -29.64 -9.04 -35.49
C PRO A 79 -29.61 -9.10 -37.03
N ARG A 80 -28.82 -8.23 -37.66
CA ARG A 80 -28.54 -8.31 -39.10
C ARG A 80 -27.55 -9.45 -39.38
N ASN A 81 -27.89 -10.35 -40.29
CA ASN A 81 -26.96 -11.36 -40.80
C ASN A 81 -25.86 -10.68 -41.63
N GLY A 82 -24.60 -10.88 -41.23
CA GLY A 82 -23.41 -10.57 -42.04
C GLY A 82 -22.70 -11.86 -42.43
N SER A 83 -22.51 -12.09 -43.72
CA SER A 83 -21.94 -13.32 -44.29
C SER A 83 -20.41 -13.36 -44.24
N LEU A 84 -19.83 -14.54 -43.99
CA LEU A 84 -18.41 -14.82 -44.22
C LEU A 84 -18.04 -14.72 -45.71
N VAL A 85 -16.88 -14.13 -46.02
CA VAL A 85 -16.11 -14.38 -47.25
C VAL A 85 -14.60 -14.34 -46.93
N THR A 86 -13.84 -15.26 -47.51
CA THR A 86 -12.36 -15.38 -47.45
C THR A 86 -11.75 -15.24 -48.87
N PRO A 87 -10.42 -15.02 -49.03
CA PRO A 87 -9.92 -13.99 -49.95
C PRO A 87 -9.51 -14.45 -51.37
N GLY A 88 -9.42 -13.46 -52.27
CA GLY A 88 -8.77 -13.56 -53.59
C GLY A 88 -8.59 -12.18 -54.26
N THR A 89 -7.38 -11.89 -54.76
CA THR A 89 -6.95 -10.64 -55.45
C THR A 89 -7.16 -10.71 -56.97
N PRO A 90 -6.91 -9.63 -57.75
CA PRO A 90 -7.28 -8.21 -57.62
C PRO A 90 -7.98 -7.69 -58.91
N ILE A 91 -8.40 -6.40 -58.99
CA ILE A 91 -8.31 -5.47 -60.17
C ILE A 91 -9.17 -4.19 -59.97
N SER A 92 -8.62 -3.05 -60.46
CA SER A 92 -9.22 -1.73 -60.79
C SER A 92 -10.13 -0.97 -59.80
N SER A 93 -9.61 0.18 -59.35
CA SER A 93 -10.33 1.44 -59.01
C SER A 93 -11.01 2.10 -60.24
N PRO A 94 -11.72 3.25 -60.16
CA PRO A 94 -12.01 4.11 -58.99
C PRO A 94 -13.49 4.57 -58.84
N SER A 95 -13.82 5.19 -57.70
CA SER A 95 -14.71 6.38 -57.63
C SER A 95 -14.76 6.98 -56.22
N SER A 96 -15.18 8.24 -56.14
CA SER A 96 -15.06 9.14 -54.99
C SER A 96 -16.35 9.32 -54.20
N SER A 97 -16.24 9.55 -52.90
CA SER A 97 -16.99 10.60 -52.17
C SER A 97 -16.50 10.72 -50.72
N LEU A 98 -16.37 11.96 -50.23
CA LEU A 98 -16.22 12.24 -48.81
C LEU A 98 -17.62 12.36 -48.20
N GLU A 99 -17.85 11.77 -47.03
CA GLU A 99 -18.82 12.30 -46.07
C GLU A 99 -18.20 12.39 -44.67
N SER A 100 -18.31 13.58 -44.10
CA SER A 100 -17.85 13.92 -42.75
C SER A 100 -18.99 13.74 -41.75
N VAL A 101 -18.81 12.87 -40.75
CA VAL A 101 -19.75 12.75 -39.62
C VAL A 101 -19.09 13.29 -38.35
N GLY A 102 -19.50 14.51 -37.96
CA GLY A 102 -19.14 15.09 -36.67
C GLY A 102 -20.00 14.52 -35.53
N TRP A 103 -19.38 14.30 -34.37
CA TRP A 103 -20.09 13.82 -33.17
C TRP A 103 -20.48 14.99 -32.26
N GLU A 104 -21.78 15.28 -32.20
CA GLU A 104 -22.35 16.30 -31.33
C GLU A 104 -22.68 15.71 -29.93
N VAL A 105 -22.00 16.18 -28.88
CA VAL A 105 -22.22 15.70 -27.50
C VAL A 105 -23.31 16.53 -26.81
N LYS A 106 -24.57 16.11 -26.91
CA LYS A 106 -25.67 16.70 -26.12
C LYS A 106 -25.59 16.26 -24.65
N ARG A 107 -25.31 17.21 -23.76
CA ARG A 107 -25.23 17.01 -22.30
C ARG A 107 -26.61 17.29 -21.67
N ALA A 108 -27.31 16.25 -21.23
CA ALA A 108 -28.60 16.40 -20.55
C ALA A 108 -28.42 16.86 -19.10
N ALA A 109 -29.05 17.98 -18.72
CA ALA A 109 -29.12 18.48 -17.35
C ALA A 109 -30.52 18.21 -16.77
N GLY A 110 -30.61 17.36 -15.75
CA GLY A 110 -31.83 17.12 -14.98
C GLY A 110 -31.88 18.02 -13.74
N VAL A 111 -32.60 19.14 -13.83
CA VAL A 111 -32.93 19.98 -12.68
C VAL A 111 -34.32 19.60 -12.19
N THR A 112 -34.44 19.23 -10.91
CA THR A 112 -35.74 19.09 -10.23
C THR A 112 -35.93 20.24 -9.25
N GLN A 113 -36.79 21.19 -9.62
CA GLN A 113 -37.35 22.16 -8.68
C GLN A 113 -38.48 21.52 -7.87
N SER A 114 -38.57 21.89 -6.59
CA SER A 114 -39.83 21.87 -5.84
C SER A 114 -39.94 23.17 -5.06
N THR A 115 -41.16 23.67 -4.90
CA THR A 115 -41.46 25.03 -4.41
C THR A 115 -42.61 25.02 -3.41
N LEU A 116 -42.67 26.08 -2.59
CA LEU A 116 -43.70 26.43 -1.59
C LEU A 116 -43.59 25.63 -0.26
N HIS A 117 -43.84 26.22 0.94
CA HIS A 117 -44.49 27.49 1.28
C HIS A 117 -43.92 28.19 2.55
N GLN A 118 -44.14 29.52 2.64
CA GLN A 118 -44.36 30.36 3.84
C GLN A 118 -43.32 30.44 5.00
N GLY A 119 -42.59 31.56 5.05
CA GLY A 119 -42.99 32.73 5.87
C GLY A 119 -42.86 32.67 7.40
N GLY A 120 -41.92 33.45 7.96
CA GLY A 120 -41.89 33.81 9.39
C GLY A 120 -40.65 34.62 9.81
N GLN A 121 -40.80 35.92 10.07
CA GLN A 121 -39.79 36.73 10.79
C GLN A 121 -39.81 36.39 12.28
N TRP A 122 -38.69 36.56 13.00
CA TRP A 122 -38.59 37.19 14.34
C TRP A 122 -37.12 37.46 14.72
N GLN A 123 -36.86 38.50 15.51
CA GLN A 123 -35.53 38.93 15.96
C GLN A 123 -35.00 38.12 17.17
N PRO A 124 -33.68 38.00 17.37
CA PRO A 124 -33.09 37.60 18.66
C PRO A 124 -32.83 38.82 19.57
N ARG A 125 -33.31 38.73 20.82
CA ARG A 125 -33.10 39.74 21.88
C ARG A 125 -32.00 39.26 22.83
N VAL A 126 -31.06 40.12 23.19
CA VAL A 126 -29.95 39.81 24.12
C VAL A 126 -30.46 39.77 25.57
N GLN A 127 -30.09 38.75 26.34
CA GLN A 127 -30.02 38.83 27.81
C GLN A 127 -28.79 38.07 28.34
N LEU A 128 -27.99 38.77 29.15
CA LEU A 128 -27.01 38.16 30.05
C LEU A 128 -27.73 37.61 31.29
N LEU A 129 -27.17 36.58 31.92
CA LEU A 129 -27.39 36.35 33.34
C LEU A 129 -26.15 35.73 34.01
N ASP A 130 -25.71 36.43 35.06
CA ASP A 130 -24.56 36.14 35.91
C ASP A 130 -24.96 35.26 37.10
N LYS A 131 -24.00 34.50 37.67
CA LYS A 131 -23.97 34.02 39.08
C LYS A 131 -22.77 33.12 39.39
N ARG A 132 -21.94 33.54 40.35
CA ARG A 132 -21.14 32.68 41.26
C ARG A 132 -22.01 32.25 42.47
N PRO A 133 -21.67 31.21 43.27
CA PRO A 133 -20.65 31.28 44.35
C PRO A 133 -19.71 30.03 44.41
N THR A 134 -18.43 30.03 44.84
CA THR A 134 -17.69 30.31 46.11
C THR A 134 -17.64 29.21 47.21
N TYR A 135 -16.41 28.80 47.60
CA TYR A 135 -15.95 28.03 48.78
C TYR A 135 -16.46 26.56 48.95
N THR A 136 -15.81 25.61 49.64
CA THR A 136 -14.72 25.65 50.66
C THR A 136 -13.77 24.43 50.62
N ARG A 137 -12.66 24.54 51.37
CA ARG A 137 -11.50 23.65 51.58
C ARG A 137 -11.76 22.54 52.63
N ALA A 138 -11.18 21.35 52.46
CA ALA A 138 -10.96 20.39 53.57
C ALA A 138 -9.69 19.53 53.35
N LEU A 139 -8.91 19.29 54.42
CA LEU A 139 -7.75 18.39 54.43
C LEU A 139 -8.13 17.02 55.00
N THR A 140 -7.46 15.95 54.55
CA THR A 140 -6.96 14.90 55.47
C THR A 140 -5.84 14.06 54.84
N ARG A 141 -4.81 13.83 55.64
CA ARG A 141 -3.71 12.84 55.56
C ARG A 141 -3.67 12.18 56.97
N PRO A 142 -2.85 11.16 57.26
CA PRO A 142 -2.18 10.15 56.42
C PRO A 142 -2.39 8.72 56.99
N THR A 143 -1.71 7.68 56.46
CA THR A 143 -0.75 6.86 57.25
C THR A 143 -0.04 5.78 56.42
N THR A 144 1.29 5.70 56.63
CA THR A 144 2.21 4.53 56.68
C THR A 144 1.68 3.11 56.40
N ARG A 145 2.43 2.10 55.92
CA ARG A 145 3.88 1.76 55.80
C ARG A 145 3.92 0.50 54.85
N ARG A 146 5.01 -0.09 54.31
CA ARG A 146 6.44 -0.19 54.67
C ARG A 146 7.19 -0.79 53.44
N ARG A 147 8.45 -0.39 53.22
CA ARG A 147 9.64 -1.20 52.77
C ARG A 147 9.54 -2.19 51.57
N SER A 148 10.56 -2.37 50.71
CA SER A 148 11.90 -1.74 50.56
C SER A 148 12.75 -2.41 49.45
N VAL A 149 13.91 -1.79 49.08
CA VAL A 149 15.11 -2.40 48.44
C VAL A 149 14.99 -2.72 46.93
N TYR A 150 15.94 -2.46 45.99
CA TYR A 150 17.24 -1.72 45.85
C TYR A 150 17.07 -0.77 44.61
N ARG A 151 17.52 0.51 44.54
CA ARG A 151 18.86 1.03 44.12
C ARG A 151 19.38 0.38 42.81
N SER A 152 19.91 1.07 41.79
CA SER A 152 20.27 2.49 41.55
C SER A 152 20.30 2.74 40.01
N VAL A 153 19.89 3.91 39.46
CA VAL A 153 20.76 5.04 39.03
C VAL A 153 21.82 4.61 37.98
N GLU A 154 21.93 5.16 36.77
CA GLU A 154 21.35 6.32 36.08
C GLU A 154 21.36 6.03 34.54
N LYS A 155 20.98 6.86 33.55
CA LYS A 155 20.51 8.25 33.47
C LYS A 155 19.54 8.44 32.29
N GLN A 156 18.74 9.51 32.33
CA GLN A 156 18.09 10.10 31.15
C GLN A 156 18.19 11.62 31.26
N HIS A 157 18.50 12.30 30.15
CA HIS A 157 18.45 13.76 30.09
C HIS A 157 17.50 14.27 29.00
N THR A 158 16.42 14.89 29.47
CA THR A 158 15.84 16.14 28.95
C THR A 158 15.56 16.28 27.45
N LYS A 159 14.28 16.07 27.08
CA LYS A 159 13.62 16.86 26.03
C LYS A 159 13.27 18.26 26.59
N PRO A 160 13.38 19.34 25.80
CA PRO A 160 12.48 20.49 25.91
C PRO A 160 11.29 20.33 24.95
N ALA A 161 10.14 20.86 25.34
CA ALA A 161 8.99 21.03 24.46
C ALA A 161 8.77 22.53 24.22
N SER A 162 8.50 22.93 22.99
CA SER A 162 7.99 24.27 22.69
C SER A 162 7.03 24.28 21.51
N LEU A 163 5.79 24.66 21.83
CA LEU A 163 4.89 25.51 21.03
C LEU A 163 4.61 25.14 19.57
N LYS A 164 3.49 24.43 19.37
CA LYS A 164 2.69 24.57 18.14
C LYS A 164 2.07 25.97 18.10
N ALA A 165 2.38 26.75 17.07
CA ALA A 165 1.55 27.87 16.64
C ALA A 165 0.77 27.45 15.39
N ILE A 166 -0.54 27.74 15.38
CA ILE A 166 -1.44 27.45 14.26
C ILE A 166 -1.55 28.71 13.42
N PHE A 167 -1.23 28.62 12.13
CA PHE A 167 -1.63 29.62 11.15
C PHE A 167 -2.58 28.99 10.13
N GLN A 168 -3.86 29.32 10.25
CA GLN A 168 -4.77 29.29 9.10
C GLN A 168 -4.55 30.59 8.33
N VAL A 169 -4.23 30.52 7.04
CA VAL A 169 -4.37 31.66 6.13
C VAL A 169 -5.44 31.30 5.10
N SER A 170 -6.36 32.25 4.90
CA SER A 170 -7.57 32.09 4.10
C SER A 170 -7.26 31.95 2.60
N ALA A 171 -7.98 31.06 1.93
CA ALA A 171 -8.09 31.06 0.48
C ALA A 171 -9.30 31.91 0.05
N GLN A 172 -9.07 33.16 -0.33
CA GLN A 172 -10.09 34.00 -0.97
C GLN A 172 -9.42 35.08 -1.83
N GLY A 173 -9.74 35.10 -3.13
CA GLY A 173 -9.07 35.95 -4.12
C GLY A 173 -9.44 35.56 -5.55
N ARG A 174 -10.75 35.56 -5.85
CA ARG A 174 -11.31 35.18 -7.15
C ARG A 174 -11.89 36.43 -7.80
N GLU A 175 -11.12 37.12 -8.63
CA GLU A 175 -11.66 38.16 -9.52
C GLU A 175 -11.73 37.65 -10.96
N GLN A 176 -12.93 37.81 -11.53
CA GLN A 176 -13.17 37.61 -12.96
C GLN A 176 -12.89 38.94 -13.65
N SER A 177 -12.04 38.93 -14.68
CA SER A 177 -12.03 40.00 -15.68
C SER A 177 -12.31 39.41 -17.05
N THR A 178 -13.59 39.41 -17.42
CA THR A 178 -14.04 39.20 -18.79
C THR A 178 -13.58 40.37 -19.66
N ARG A 179 -12.83 40.10 -20.73
CA ARG A 179 -12.87 40.96 -21.92
C ARG A 179 -12.72 40.14 -23.20
N THR A 180 -13.80 40.15 -23.98
CA THR A 180 -13.93 39.63 -25.34
C THR A 180 -13.18 40.50 -26.34
N ALA A 181 -12.75 39.86 -27.44
CA ALA A 181 -12.45 40.43 -28.76
C ALA A 181 -11.45 41.60 -28.84
N ASP A 182 -10.30 41.38 -29.51
CA ASP A 182 -10.16 41.90 -30.87
C ASP A 182 -8.93 41.38 -31.64
N ARG A 183 -9.05 41.44 -32.98
CA ARG A 183 -7.98 41.48 -34.00
C ARG A 183 -7.01 40.29 -34.14
N GLU A 184 -7.53 39.31 -34.86
CA GLU A 184 -6.96 38.92 -36.16
C GLU A 184 -6.45 40.14 -36.98
N GLN A 185 -5.13 40.43 -36.99
CA GLN A 185 -4.45 41.25 -38.01
C GLN A 185 -2.91 41.30 -37.81
N LEU A 186 -2.16 40.28 -38.24
CA LEU A 186 -0.75 40.45 -38.67
C LEU A 186 -0.23 39.34 -39.61
N SER A 187 -1.04 38.97 -40.61
CA SER A 187 -0.52 38.32 -41.81
C SER A 187 0.03 39.37 -42.77
N LYS A 188 1.19 39.08 -43.38
CA LYS A 188 2.03 39.90 -44.30
C LYS A 188 3.16 40.69 -43.63
N HIS A 189 4.37 40.13 -43.64
CA HIS A 189 5.52 40.66 -44.40
C HIS A 189 6.70 39.67 -44.37
N LEU A 190 7.44 39.63 -45.48
CA LEU A 190 8.64 38.83 -45.83
C LEU A 190 8.40 37.53 -46.63
N GLY A 191 8.35 37.68 -47.96
CA GLY A 191 9.18 36.84 -48.84
C GLY A 191 10.60 37.43 -48.92
N ARG A 192 11.54 36.88 -49.69
CA ARG A 192 11.55 35.70 -50.58
C ARG A 192 13.03 35.32 -50.79
N ASP A 193 13.27 34.13 -51.34
CA ASP A 193 14.50 33.74 -52.06
C ASP A 193 15.85 33.76 -51.32
N ALA A 194 16.39 32.56 -51.01
CA ALA A 194 17.70 32.13 -51.50
C ALA A 194 18.03 30.66 -51.11
N PHE A 195 18.63 29.95 -52.08
CA PHE A 195 19.23 28.60 -52.05
C PHE A 195 18.35 27.38 -52.33
N GLN A 196 18.37 27.01 -53.61
CA GLN A 196 17.92 25.74 -54.15
C GLN A 196 19.11 25.05 -54.82
N LYS A 197 19.56 23.89 -54.29
CA LYS A 197 20.41 22.92 -54.99
C LYS A 197 19.86 21.52 -54.68
N PRO A 198 19.54 20.69 -55.70
CA PRO A 198 18.99 19.37 -55.45
C PRO A 198 20.11 18.36 -55.17
N TYR A 199 19.95 17.57 -54.12
CA TYR A 199 20.67 16.31 -53.95
C TYR A 199 19.68 15.17 -54.25
N ASN A 200 19.89 14.47 -55.36
CA ASN A 200 19.15 13.26 -55.70
C ASN A 200 19.90 12.04 -55.17
N GLY A 201 19.18 11.06 -54.63
CA GLY A 201 19.67 9.70 -54.41
C GLY A 201 20.10 9.35 -52.98
N ALA A 202 19.15 8.84 -52.19
CA ALA A 202 19.40 7.90 -51.10
C ALA A 202 18.09 7.13 -50.81
N ASP A 203 18.17 5.82 -50.63
CA ASP A 203 17.00 4.94 -50.46
C ASP A 203 16.20 5.22 -49.18
N SER A 204 14.88 5.34 -49.33
CA SER A 204 13.96 5.59 -48.22
C SER A 204 13.45 4.27 -47.60
N SER A 205 14.31 3.62 -46.83
CA SER A 205 13.94 2.52 -45.92
C SER A 205 14.40 2.79 -44.46
N SER A 206 14.35 4.06 -44.04
CA SER A 206 14.44 4.40 -42.62
C SER A 206 13.23 3.85 -41.86
N PRO A 207 13.40 2.97 -40.86
CA PRO A 207 12.32 2.66 -39.94
C PRO A 207 11.95 3.94 -39.21
N GLN A 208 10.65 4.23 -39.06
CA GLN A 208 10.20 5.33 -38.23
C GLN A 208 10.61 5.05 -36.78
N LEU A 209 11.75 5.61 -36.36
CA LEU A 209 12.19 5.61 -34.99
C LEU A 209 11.30 6.59 -34.21
N GLY A 210 10.07 6.16 -33.96
CA GLY A 210 9.15 6.80 -33.03
C GLY A 210 9.79 6.78 -31.66
N ALA A 211 10.56 7.82 -31.36
CA ALA A 211 11.14 8.07 -30.05
C ALA A 211 9.98 8.36 -29.09
N ASN A 212 9.36 7.28 -28.59
CA ASN A 212 8.45 7.30 -27.47
C ASN A 212 9.25 7.82 -26.26
N MET A 213 9.31 9.15 -26.15
CA MET A 213 9.89 9.83 -25.01
C MET A 213 9.06 9.40 -23.80
N ALA A 214 9.62 8.50 -23.00
CA ALA A 214 8.93 7.94 -21.86
C ALA A 214 8.46 9.10 -20.97
N ASP A 215 7.16 9.13 -20.67
CA ASP A 215 6.59 10.13 -19.76
C ASP A 215 7.40 10.09 -18.45
N ILE A 216 7.73 11.28 -17.95
CA ILE A 216 8.66 11.53 -16.86
C ILE A 216 8.28 10.74 -15.59
N TYR A 217 7.01 10.38 -15.44
CA TYR A 217 6.50 9.59 -14.31
C TYR A 217 6.08 8.15 -14.68
N THR A 218 6.31 7.71 -15.92
CA THR A 218 6.02 6.32 -16.30
C THR A 218 7.03 5.35 -15.67
N PRO A 219 6.56 4.25 -15.05
CA PRO A 219 7.45 3.17 -14.67
C PRO A 219 8.07 2.53 -15.93
N PRO A 220 9.18 1.78 -15.80
CA PRO A 220 9.68 0.94 -16.89
C PRO A 220 8.55 0.09 -17.51
N PRO A 221 8.55 -0.15 -18.83
CA PRO A 221 7.46 -0.85 -19.50
C PRO A 221 7.31 -2.28 -18.98
N ASP A 222 6.12 -2.88 -19.11
CA ASP A 222 5.83 -4.23 -18.61
C ASP A 222 6.80 -5.32 -19.15
N SER A 223 7.40 -5.07 -20.32
CA SER A 223 8.45 -5.92 -20.92
C SER A 223 9.80 -5.87 -20.18
N SER A 224 10.09 -4.82 -19.41
CA SER A 224 11.32 -4.71 -18.60
C SER A 224 11.30 -5.60 -17.36
N TYR A 225 10.15 -6.13 -16.94
CA TYR A 225 10.05 -7.02 -15.79
C TYR A 225 10.02 -8.50 -16.19
N LEU A 226 10.42 -9.33 -15.23
CA LEU A 226 10.45 -10.77 -15.32
C LEU A 226 9.48 -11.34 -14.26
N LEU A 227 8.19 -11.30 -14.61
CA LEU A 227 7.08 -11.77 -13.78
C LEU A 227 6.98 -13.30 -13.75
N LEU A 228 6.25 -13.83 -12.76
CA LEU A 228 5.95 -15.25 -12.58
C LEU A 228 7.16 -16.19 -12.42
N LYS A 229 8.38 -15.67 -12.22
CA LYS A 229 9.53 -16.49 -11.81
C LYS A 229 9.91 -16.21 -10.36
N PRO A 230 10.34 -17.24 -9.60
CA PRO A 230 10.95 -17.04 -8.29
C PRO A 230 12.21 -16.18 -8.36
N PHE A 231 12.40 -15.30 -7.38
CA PHE A 231 13.60 -14.49 -7.23
C PHE A 231 13.85 -14.19 -5.75
N TYR A 232 15.03 -13.63 -5.47
CA TYR A 232 15.38 -13.10 -4.15
C TYR A 232 15.10 -11.60 -4.14
N ALA A 233 14.08 -11.20 -3.39
CA ALA A 233 13.68 -9.81 -3.22
C ALA A 233 14.45 -9.19 -2.06
N PRO A 234 15.21 -8.10 -2.27
CA PRO A 234 16.01 -7.50 -1.22
C PRO A 234 15.13 -6.86 -0.14
N LYS A 235 15.48 -7.10 1.14
CA LYS A 235 14.98 -6.34 2.30
C LYS A 235 16.15 -5.98 3.21
N ASN A 236 15.92 -5.01 4.09
CA ASN A 236 16.91 -4.56 5.09
C ASN A 236 17.39 -5.69 6.03
N ASN A 237 16.60 -6.76 6.20
CA ASN A 237 16.94 -7.92 7.03
C ASN A 237 17.46 -9.11 6.20
N GLY A 238 17.97 -8.86 5.00
CA GLY A 238 18.39 -9.88 4.03
C GLY A 238 17.33 -10.19 2.96
N ASP A 239 17.72 -11.00 1.97
CA ASP A 239 16.87 -11.33 0.83
C ASP A 239 15.73 -12.29 1.20
N VAL A 240 14.53 -12.03 0.68
CA VAL A 240 13.35 -12.90 0.85
C VAL A 240 13.03 -13.62 -0.45
N TRP A 241 12.87 -14.93 -0.41
CA TRP A 241 12.45 -15.72 -1.57
C TRP A 241 11.00 -15.39 -1.95
N ALA A 242 10.80 -14.88 -3.15
CA ALA A 242 9.57 -14.22 -3.59
C ALA A 242 9.22 -14.53 -5.05
N ILE A 243 8.00 -14.20 -5.45
CA ILE A 243 7.53 -14.27 -6.85
C ILE A 243 6.67 -13.03 -7.15
N ALA A 244 6.91 -12.42 -8.31
CA ALA A 244 6.27 -11.16 -8.71
C ALA A 244 5.12 -11.37 -9.70
N PHE A 245 4.04 -10.65 -9.49
CA PHE A 245 2.85 -10.61 -10.35
C PHE A 245 2.57 -9.16 -10.76
N SER A 246 1.91 -8.96 -11.90
CA SER A 246 1.27 -7.67 -12.20
C SER A 246 0.17 -7.38 -11.18
N ALA A 247 -0.17 -6.11 -10.94
CA ALA A 247 -1.15 -5.70 -9.94
C ALA A 247 -2.51 -6.41 -10.12
N ARG A 248 -2.95 -6.63 -11.36
CA ARG A 248 -4.16 -7.40 -11.68
C ARG A 248 -4.05 -8.83 -11.17
N SER A 249 -3.00 -9.56 -11.53
CA SER A 249 -2.80 -10.95 -11.09
C SER A 249 -2.54 -11.06 -9.58
N GLY A 250 -1.79 -10.12 -9.00
CA GLY A 250 -1.53 -10.05 -7.56
C GLY A 250 -2.79 -9.81 -6.74
N SER A 251 -3.78 -9.07 -7.26
CA SER A 251 -5.09 -8.92 -6.59
C SER A 251 -5.84 -10.26 -6.46
N PHE A 252 -5.77 -11.12 -7.48
CA PHE A 252 -6.34 -12.48 -7.43
C PHE A 252 -5.59 -13.38 -6.45
N VAL A 253 -4.25 -13.30 -6.41
CA VAL A 253 -3.43 -14.04 -5.42
C VAL A 253 -3.76 -13.59 -3.99
N THR A 254 -3.92 -12.27 -3.77
CA THR A 254 -4.32 -11.70 -2.47
C THR A 254 -5.68 -12.26 -2.02
N ALA A 255 -6.67 -12.28 -2.90
CA ALA A 255 -8.00 -12.84 -2.61
C ALA A 255 -7.94 -14.35 -2.33
N ALA A 256 -7.17 -15.10 -3.12
CA ALA A 256 -6.97 -16.54 -2.89
C ALA A 256 -6.31 -16.82 -1.52
N LEU A 257 -5.35 -16.00 -1.10
CA LEU A 257 -4.73 -16.09 0.22
C LEU A 257 -5.73 -15.81 1.35
N THR A 258 -6.60 -14.80 1.23
CA THR A 258 -7.69 -14.56 2.20
C THR A 258 -8.62 -15.77 2.32
N VAL A 259 -8.99 -16.39 1.18
CA VAL A 259 -9.83 -17.60 1.18
C VAL A 259 -9.13 -18.78 1.84
N LEU A 260 -7.85 -19.03 1.52
CA LEU A 260 -7.06 -20.09 2.16
C LEU A 260 -6.95 -19.92 3.68
N ILE A 261 -6.67 -18.70 4.15
CA ILE A 261 -6.63 -18.38 5.58
C ILE A 261 -8.00 -18.62 6.25
N SER A 262 -9.08 -18.21 5.59
CA SER A 262 -10.45 -18.44 6.10
C SER A 262 -10.76 -19.94 6.24
N LEU A 263 -10.35 -20.76 5.26
CA LEU A 263 -10.51 -22.22 5.31
C LEU A 263 -9.62 -22.88 6.38
N ILE A 264 -8.41 -22.36 6.62
CA ILE A 264 -7.54 -22.79 7.74
C ILE A 264 -8.24 -22.55 9.08
N PHE A 265 -8.82 -21.37 9.30
CA PHE A 265 -9.56 -21.10 10.54
C PHE A 265 -10.85 -21.92 10.69
N LEU A 266 -11.57 -22.19 9.60
CA LEU A 266 -12.75 -23.06 9.61
C LEU A 266 -12.39 -24.52 9.95
N THR A 267 -11.29 -25.05 9.41
CA THR A 267 -10.81 -26.41 9.72
C THR A 267 -10.26 -26.51 11.15
N LEU A 268 -9.52 -25.50 11.62
CA LEU A 268 -9.12 -25.38 13.02
C LEU A 268 -10.32 -25.34 13.98
N TRP A 269 -11.40 -24.61 13.64
CA TRP A 269 -12.63 -24.60 14.44
C TRP A 269 -13.27 -25.99 14.55
N ASN A 270 -13.38 -26.71 13.42
CA ASN A 270 -13.90 -28.07 13.40
C ASN A 270 -13.07 -29.04 14.26
N ILE A 271 -11.74 -28.92 14.22
CA ILE A 271 -10.83 -29.72 15.05
C ILE A 271 -10.98 -29.36 16.54
N ALA A 272 -11.06 -28.07 16.87
CA ALA A 272 -11.28 -27.59 18.24
C ALA A 272 -12.61 -28.10 18.82
N CYS A 273 -13.68 -28.12 18.01
CA CYS A 273 -14.97 -28.70 18.38
C CYS A 273 -14.85 -30.19 18.72
N VAL A 274 -14.13 -31.00 17.92
CA VAL A 274 -13.94 -32.42 18.26
C VAL A 274 -13.04 -32.59 19.50
N LEU A 275 -11.97 -31.81 19.62
CA LEU A 275 -11.08 -31.87 20.78
C LEU A 275 -11.82 -31.50 22.09
N SER A 276 -12.80 -30.60 22.03
CA SER A 276 -13.65 -30.25 23.17
C SER A 276 -14.39 -31.45 23.77
N LEU A 277 -14.76 -32.41 22.92
CA LEU A 277 -15.47 -33.64 23.28
C LEU A 277 -14.51 -34.68 23.83
N LEU A 278 -13.29 -34.80 23.26
CA LEU A 278 -12.24 -35.68 23.79
C LEU A 278 -11.78 -35.24 25.19
N LEU A 279 -11.70 -33.93 25.44
CA LEU A 279 -11.33 -33.36 26.74
C LEU A 279 -12.47 -33.39 27.77
N ALA A 280 -13.68 -33.81 27.41
CA ALA A 280 -14.87 -33.82 28.28
C ALA A 280 -14.77 -34.79 29.46
N GLY A 281 -13.88 -35.78 29.39
CA GLY A 281 -13.73 -36.84 30.37
C GLY A 281 -14.84 -37.89 30.28
N ASP A 282 -14.68 -38.95 31.07
CA ASP A 282 -15.49 -40.17 30.97
C ASP A 282 -16.92 -39.97 31.50
N LYS A 283 -17.04 -39.13 32.53
CA LYS A 283 -18.29 -38.74 33.20
C LYS A 283 -18.43 -37.21 33.14
N PRO A 284 -18.82 -36.63 31.99
CA PRO A 284 -19.11 -35.19 31.91
C PRO A 284 -20.33 -34.87 32.77
N THR A 285 -20.38 -33.68 33.38
CA THR A 285 -21.58 -33.21 34.06
C THR A 285 -22.64 -32.83 33.02
N ARG A 286 -23.92 -32.87 33.38
CA ARG A 286 -25.04 -32.46 32.51
C ARG A 286 -24.86 -31.03 31.96
N ARG A 287 -24.22 -30.14 32.73
CA ARG A 287 -23.82 -28.78 32.31
C ARG A 287 -22.76 -28.80 31.21
N ARG A 288 -21.72 -29.62 31.39
CA ARG A 288 -20.66 -29.82 30.40
C ARG A 288 -21.21 -30.44 29.11
N GLU A 289 -22.20 -31.34 29.21
CA GLU A 289 -22.91 -31.87 28.05
C GLU A 289 -23.69 -30.79 27.28
N ALA A 290 -24.40 -29.90 27.97
CA ALA A 290 -25.05 -28.75 27.32
C ALA A 290 -24.02 -27.84 26.61
N ALA A 291 -22.89 -27.53 27.24
CA ALA A 291 -21.80 -26.78 26.60
C ALA A 291 -21.22 -27.50 25.36
N MET A 292 -21.12 -28.84 25.40
CA MET A 292 -20.70 -29.64 24.24
C MET A 292 -21.72 -29.62 23.10
N VAL A 293 -23.04 -29.69 23.38
CA VAL A 293 -24.10 -29.51 22.37
C VAL A 293 -23.95 -28.13 21.71
N ILE A 294 -23.79 -27.08 22.52
CA ILE A 294 -23.61 -25.70 22.05
C ILE A 294 -22.40 -25.62 21.11
N LEU A 295 -21.22 -26.07 21.54
CA LEU A 295 -20.01 -26.06 20.70
C LEU A 295 -20.20 -26.85 19.40
N ARG A 296 -20.72 -28.08 19.49
CA ARG A 296 -20.79 -29.00 18.35
C ARG A 296 -21.76 -28.54 17.25
N ASN A 297 -22.83 -27.83 17.61
CA ASN A 297 -23.80 -27.30 16.66
C ASN A 297 -23.50 -25.85 16.24
N SER A 298 -22.49 -25.20 16.83
CA SER A 298 -22.07 -23.86 16.44
C SER A 298 -21.18 -23.91 15.19
N ASN A 299 -21.81 -23.78 14.02
CA ASN A 299 -21.09 -23.67 12.74
C ASN A 299 -20.15 -22.45 12.65
N ASP A 300 -20.36 -21.44 13.50
CA ASP A 300 -19.58 -20.20 13.56
C ASP A 300 -18.92 -20.04 14.96
N PRO A 301 -17.60 -19.80 15.04
CA PRO A 301 -16.92 -19.53 16.31
C PRO A 301 -17.40 -18.27 17.03
N LEU A 302 -17.93 -17.23 16.36
CA LEU A 302 -18.51 -16.08 17.07
C LEU A 302 -19.79 -16.48 17.82
N PHE A 303 -20.70 -17.19 17.15
CA PHE A 303 -21.89 -17.73 17.80
C PHE A 303 -21.51 -18.65 18.98
N ALA A 304 -20.53 -19.54 18.80
CA ALA A 304 -20.02 -20.39 19.87
C ALA A 304 -19.46 -19.58 21.06
N CYS A 305 -18.66 -18.54 20.78
CA CYS A 305 -18.10 -17.65 21.80
C CYS A 305 -19.21 -16.99 22.63
N LYS A 306 -20.25 -16.45 21.98
CA LYS A 306 -21.37 -15.82 22.67
C LYS A 306 -22.10 -16.80 23.57
N GLN A 307 -22.48 -17.97 23.06
CA GLN A 307 -23.23 -18.96 23.83
C GLN A 307 -22.40 -19.55 24.99
N MET A 308 -21.08 -19.68 24.82
CA MET A 308 -20.18 -20.12 25.89
C MET A 308 -19.95 -19.03 26.94
N ALA A 309 -19.97 -17.74 26.57
CA ALA A 309 -19.98 -16.63 27.53
C ALA A 309 -21.30 -16.61 28.33
N ASP A 310 -22.45 -16.80 27.68
CA ASP A 310 -23.76 -16.90 28.35
C ASP A 310 -23.78 -18.12 29.31
N TYR A 311 -23.27 -19.28 28.88
CA TYR A 311 -23.09 -20.47 29.72
C TYR A 311 -22.22 -20.19 30.97
N VAL A 312 -21.08 -19.52 30.80
CA VAL A 312 -20.19 -19.13 31.91
C VAL A 312 -20.91 -18.16 32.85
N TYR A 313 -21.62 -17.16 32.33
CA TYR A 313 -22.41 -16.22 33.11
C TYR A 313 -23.47 -16.93 33.98
N TYR A 314 -24.23 -17.87 33.39
CA TYR A 314 -25.20 -18.68 34.14
C TYR A 314 -24.54 -19.52 35.24
N CYS A 315 -23.39 -20.15 34.96
CA CYS A 315 -22.64 -20.91 35.95
C CYS A 315 -22.05 -20.04 37.07
N ILE A 316 -21.81 -18.75 36.83
CA ILE A 316 -21.22 -17.83 37.81
C ILE A 316 -22.28 -17.17 38.70
N PHE A 317 -23.35 -16.63 38.11
CA PHE A 317 -24.27 -15.73 38.81
C PHE A 317 -25.58 -16.41 39.23
N ARG A 318 -26.15 -17.31 38.42
CA ARG A 318 -27.49 -17.88 38.69
C ARG A 318 -27.47 -19.00 39.73
N ALA A 319 -26.31 -19.62 39.98
CA ALA A 319 -26.14 -20.73 40.92
C ALA A 319 -26.30 -20.36 42.42
N GLY A 320 -26.45 -19.07 42.77
CA GLY A 320 -26.61 -18.61 44.16
C GLY A 320 -27.87 -17.80 44.45
N GLY A 321 -28.78 -17.64 43.46
CA GLY A 321 -29.93 -16.72 43.57
C GLY A 321 -31.28 -17.38 43.89
N GLU A 322 -31.42 -18.69 43.69
CA GLU A 322 -32.66 -19.42 43.97
C GLU A 322 -32.70 -19.92 45.42
N THR A 323 -32.72 -18.96 46.36
CA THR A 323 -33.42 -19.18 47.62
C THR A 323 -34.91 -19.29 47.27
N SER A 324 -35.38 -20.52 47.03
CA SER A 324 -36.81 -20.79 46.82
C SER A 324 -37.58 -20.13 47.97
N PRO A 325 -38.58 -19.26 47.69
CA PRO A 325 -39.46 -18.76 48.73
C PRO A 325 -40.10 -19.98 49.40
N GLN A 326 -39.81 -20.21 50.68
CA GLN A 326 -40.37 -21.35 51.39
C GLN A 326 -41.90 -21.22 51.36
N ALA A 327 -42.56 -22.25 50.83
CA ALA A 327 -43.97 -22.45 51.09
C ALA A 327 -44.10 -22.64 52.61
N GLU A 328 -44.74 -21.67 53.25
CA GLU A 328 -44.96 -21.64 54.69
C GLU A 328 -45.97 -22.74 55.06
N GLY A 329 -45.58 -23.68 55.93
CA GLY A 329 -46.50 -24.67 56.51
C GLY A 329 -46.21 -26.15 56.26
N THR A 330 -45.20 -26.70 56.94
CA THR A 330 -45.40 -27.75 57.95
C THR A 330 -44.12 -27.93 58.76
N ALA A 331 -44.23 -28.02 60.08
CA ALA A 331 -43.11 -28.26 60.99
C ALA A 331 -42.80 -29.77 61.10
N ASP A 332 -41.71 -30.10 61.80
CA ASP A 332 -41.40 -31.43 62.35
C ASP A 332 -40.80 -32.48 61.39
N SER A 333 -40.05 -32.05 60.37
CA SER A 333 -39.06 -32.92 59.70
C SER A 333 -37.64 -32.50 60.08
N ALA A 334 -36.83 -33.46 60.57
CA ALA A 334 -35.47 -33.19 61.07
C ALA A 334 -34.53 -32.60 59.99
N PRO A 335 -33.54 -31.77 60.37
CA PRO A 335 -32.63 -31.13 59.43
C PRO A 335 -31.60 -32.12 58.87
N THR A 336 -32.00 -32.90 57.86
CA THR A 336 -31.07 -33.71 57.05
C THR A 336 -30.04 -32.79 56.43
N SER A 337 -28.75 -32.99 56.77
CA SER A 337 -27.66 -32.07 56.47
C SER A 337 -27.57 -31.72 54.98
N GLY A 338 -28.06 -30.54 54.61
CA GLY A 338 -28.15 -30.10 53.23
C GLY A 338 -26.76 -29.97 52.60
N GLN A 339 -26.40 -30.90 51.72
CA GLN A 339 -25.28 -30.72 50.81
C GLN A 339 -25.57 -29.51 49.92
N GLN A 340 -24.95 -28.38 50.24
CA GLN A 340 -24.94 -27.23 49.34
C GLN A 340 -24.40 -27.71 47.98
N PRO A 341 -25.09 -27.42 46.85
CA PRO A 341 -24.68 -27.89 45.55
C PRO A 341 -23.29 -27.35 45.21
N SER A 342 -22.27 -28.22 45.31
CA SER A 342 -20.89 -27.77 45.19
C SER A 342 -20.66 -27.19 43.79
N ARG A 343 -20.33 -25.90 43.74
CA ARG A 343 -20.13 -25.16 42.50
C ARG A 343 -18.87 -25.67 41.81
N SER A 344 -19.01 -26.69 40.95
CA SER A 344 -17.90 -27.31 40.22
C SER A 344 -17.08 -26.24 39.47
N PRO A 345 -15.85 -25.93 39.91
CA PRO A 345 -15.02 -24.94 39.22
C PRO A 345 -14.57 -25.46 37.86
N ARG A 346 -14.56 -26.79 37.66
CA ARG A 346 -14.18 -27.45 36.40
C ARG A 346 -15.10 -27.06 35.25
N ASP A 347 -16.40 -26.93 35.50
CA ASP A 347 -17.40 -26.61 34.47
C ASP A 347 -17.31 -25.14 34.03
N ILE A 348 -17.02 -24.24 34.98
CA ILE A 348 -16.74 -22.82 34.72
C ILE A 348 -15.44 -22.69 33.91
N THR A 349 -14.36 -23.35 34.34
CA THR A 349 -13.08 -23.35 33.64
C THR A 349 -13.19 -23.93 32.22
N TYR A 350 -13.96 -25.00 32.01
CA TYR A 350 -14.24 -25.54 30.68
C TYR A 350 -14.96 -24.52 29.79
N GLY A 351 -16.01 -23.88 30.33
CA GLY A 351 -16.74 -22.81 29.62
C GLY A 351 -15.83 -21.66 29.21
N ILE A 352 -14.99 -21.18 30.12
CA ILE A 352 -14.03 -20.09 29.88
C ILE A 352 -12.99 -20.48 28.81
N ILE A 353 -12.39 -21.68 28.91
CA ILE A 353 -11.38 -22.15 27.95
C ILE A 353 -11.97 -22.17 26.53
N PHE A 354 -13.16 -22.77 26.34
CA PHE A 354 -13.74 -22.87 25.01
C PHE A 354 -14.37 -21.56 24.51
N CYS A 355 -14.82 -20.67 25.39
CA CYS A 355 -15.14 -19.29 25.04
C CYS A 355 -13.90 -18.55 24.50
N LEU A 356 -12.75 -18.68 25.15
CA LEU A 356 -11.48 -18.08 24.71
C LEU A 356 -10.98 -18.68 23.39
N VAL A 357 -11.05 -20.02 23.23
CA VAL A 357 -10.69 -20.67 21.96
C VAL A 357 -11.58 -20.19 20.82
N ALA A 358 -12.90 -20.13 21.02
CA ALA A 358 -13.84 -19.60 20.03
C ALA A 358 -13.55 -18.14 19.67
N PHE A 359 -13.29 -17.29 20.67
CA PHE A 359 -12.89 -15.90 20.46
C PHE A 359 -11.57 -15.75 19.68
N ILE A 360 -10.55 -16.55 20.02
CA ILE A 360 -9.23 -16.54 19.34
C ILE A 360 -9.36 -17.02 17.89
N VAL A 361 -10.15 -18.06 17.63
CA VAL A 361 -10.39 -18.58 16.27
C VAL A 361 -11.16 -17.57 15.44
N PHE A 362 -12.23 -16.96 15.98
CA PHE A 362 -12.99 -15.94 15.29
C PHE A 362 -12.16 -14.67 15.01
N GLY A 363 -11.58 -14.06 16.06
CA GLY A 363 -10.78 -12.85 15.95
C GLY A 363 -9.53 -13.05 15.11
N GLY A 364 -8.88 -14.20 15.23
CA GLY A 364 -7.77 -14.63 14.39
C GLY A 364 -8.17 -14.76 12.92
N SER A 365 -9.34 -15.35 12.61
CA SER A 365 -9.81 -15.49 11.22
C SER A 365 -10.03 -14.14 10.53
N ILE A 366 -10.60 -13.16 11.24
CA ILE A 366 -10.82 -11.80 10.70
C ILE A 366 -9.48 -11.05 10.59
N ALA A 367 -8.69 -11.02 11.66
CA ALA A 367 -7.42 -10.30 11.68
C ALA A 367 -6.45 -10.81 10.63
N LEU A 368 -6.28 -12.13 10.50
CA LEU A 368 -5.39 -12.73 9.50
C LEU A 368 -6.02 -12.82 8.10
N GLY A 369 -7.36 -12.87 7.98
CA GLY A 369 -8.02 -12.75 6.67
C GLY A 369 -7.76 -11.40 6.00
N ILE A 370 -7.68 -10.33 6.80
CA ILE A 370 -7.36 -8.95 6.36
C ILE A 370 -5.84 -8.74 6.25
N VAL A 371 -5.08 -9.04 7.30
CA VAL A 371 -3.65 -8.68 7.41
C VAL A 371 -2.73 -9.75 6.82
N GLY A 372 -3.12 -11.03 6.83
CA GLY A 372 -2.31 -12.15 6.33
C GLY A 372 -1.83 -12.02 4.88
N PRO A 373 -2.68 -11.63 3.91
CA PRO A 373 -2.22 -11.36 2.54
C PRO A 373 -1.19 -10.21 2.47
N SER A 374 -1.32 -9.19 3.32
CA SER A 374 -0.34 -8.11 3.41
C SER A 374 0.99 -8.56 4.04
N LEU A 375 0.96 -9.49 5.01
CA LEU A 375 2.17 -10.13 5.56
C LEU A 375 2.87 -11.05 4.55
N ALA A 376 2.09 -11.72 3.69
CA ALA A 376 2.61 -12.47 2.57
C ALA A 376 3.16 -11.56 1.45
N THR A 377 2.78 -10.28 1.41
CA THR A 377 3.29 -9.31 0.43
C THR A 377 4.68 -8.84 0.85
N VAL A 378 5.65 -9.03 -0.03
CA VAL A 378 7.05 -8.68 0.17
C VAL A 378 7.31 -7.20 -0.13
N GLY A 379 6.67 -6.69 -1.18
CA GLY A 379 6.79 -5.31 -1.68
C GLY A 379 6.34 -5.20 -3.13
N ASN A 380 6.62 -4.06 -3.77
CA ASN A 380 6.19 -3.74 -5.14
C ASN A 380 7.33 -3.88 -6.15
N SER A 381 8.15 -4.94 -6.03
CA SER A 381 9.40 -5.11 -6.78
C SER A 381 9.39 -6.37 -7.65
N ALA A 382 9.90 -6.30 -8.88
CA ALA A 382 10.15 -7.48 -9.72
C ALA A 382 11.60 -7.50 -10.22
N PRO A 383 12.18 -8.69 -10.47
CA PRO A 383 13.47 -8.77 -11.15
C PRO A 383 13.36 -8.20 -12.56
N VAL A 384 14.40 -7.50 -13.00
CA VAL A 384 14.51 -6.98 -14.35
C VAL A 384 14.72 -8.11 -15.37
N ARG A 385 14.25 -7.91 -16.60
CA ARG A 385 14.57 -8.78 -17.74
C ARG A 385 15.97 -8.41 -18.25
N PRO A 386 16.95 -9.34 -18.29
CA PRO A 386 18.34 -9.02 -18.68
C PRO A 386 18.48 -8.31 -20.03
N SER A 387 17.62 -8.61 -21.01
CA SER A 387 17.64 -7.98 -22.34
C SER A 387 17.08 -6.56 -22.40
N ALA A 388 16.39 -6.11 -21.34
CA ALA A 388 15.89 -4.74 -21.19
C ALA A 388 16.85 -3.84 -20.40
N ALA A 389 17.81 -4.41 -19.66
CA ALA A 389 18.82 -3.66 -18.93
C ALA A 389 19.84 -3.04 -19.90
N ARG A 390 20.00 -1.72 -19.84
CA ARG A 390 20.94 -0.95 -20.65
C ARG A 390 21.66 0.09 -19.81
N TYR A 391 22.95 0.28 -20.02
CA TYR A 391 23.67 1.42 -19.44
C TYR A 391 24.85 1.77 -20.36
N PRO A 392 25.05 3.04 -20.74
CA PRO A 392 26.13 3.42 -21.64
C PRO A 392 27.49 3.19 -21.00
N GLU A 393 28.39 2.52 -21.71
CA GLU A 393 29.78 2.39 -21.31
C GLU A 393 30.55 3.71 -21.51
N VAL A 394 31.60 3.93 -20.73
CA VAL A 394 32.46 5.11 -20.85
C VAL A 394 33.36 4.97 -22.07
N SER A 395 33.47 6.04 -22.84
CA SER A 395 34.48 6.18 -23.90
C SER A 395 35.16 7.54 -23.73
N ASP A 396 36.44 7.60 -24.06
CA ASP A 396 37.28 8.78 -23.87
C ASP A 396 37.07 9.86 -24.94
N SER A 397 36.26 9.57 -25.97
CA SER A 397 36.01 10.53 -27.05
C SER A 397 35.06 11.65 -26.58
N PRO A 398 35.37 12.94 -26.82
CA PRO A 398 34.49 14.05 -26.41
C PRO A 398 33.07 13.94 -26.97
N ALA A 399 32.92 13.39 -28.19
CA ALA A 399 31.61 13.10 -28.78
C ALA A 399 30.81 12.07 -27.96
N SER A 400 31.45 11.00 -27.47
CA SER A 400 30.78 10.00 -26.62
C SER A 400 30.41 10.54 -25.23
N VAL A 401 31.19 11.48 -24.69
CA VAL A 401 30.85 12.19 -23.44
C VAL A 401 29.58 13.03 -23.61
N LEU A 402 29.48 13.81 -24.69
CA LEU A 402 28.27 14.57 -25.03
C LEU A 402 27.07 13.66 -25.30
N GLN A 403 27.27 12.53 -25.99
CA GLN A 403 26.23 11.52 -26.23
C GLN A 403 25.76 10.88 -24.91
N ARG A 404 26.68 10.54 -24.00
CA ARG A 404 26.36 10.04 -22.65
C ARG A 404 25.51 11.05 -21.88
N PHE A 405 25.82 12.34 -21.93
CA PHE A 405 24.94 13.37 -21.33
C PHE A 405 23.55 13.38 -21.97
N GLY A 406 23.44 13.28 -23.29
CA GLY A 406 22.15 13.14 -24.00
C GLY A 406 21.34 11.91 -23.57
N LEU A 407 22.00 10.77 -23.34
CA LEU A 407 21.35 9.55 -22.86
C LEU A 407 20.91 9.64 -21.38
N LEU A 408 21.68 10.33 -20.54
CA LEU A 408 21.39 10.52 -19.12
C LEU A 408 20.43 11.68 -18.85
N ALA A 409 20.25 12.63 -19.77
CA ALA A 409 19.37 13.79 -19.60
C ALA A 409 17.91 13.40 -19.25
N PRO A 410 17.26 12.40 -19.88
CA PRO A 410 15.93 11.93 -19.46
C PRO A 410 15.91 11.41 -18.01
N ALA A 411 16.95 10.71 -17.56
CA ALA A 411 17.06 10.25 -16.17
C ALA A 411 17.21 11.42 -15.20
N ALA A 412 18.07 12.40 -15.53
CA ALA A 412 18.24 13.63 -14.75
C ALA A 412 16.94 14.44 -14.63
N MET A 413 16.19 14.58 -15.73
CA MET A 413 14.89 15.26 -15.73
C MET A 413 13.83 14.50 -14.94
N ARG A 414 13.84 13.15 -14.95
CA ARG A 414 12.96 12.33 -14.09
C ARG A 414 13.30 12.48 -12.61
N ALA A 415 14.58 12.57 -12.25
CA ALA A 415 15.00 12.85 -10.89
C ALA A 415 14.57 14.25 -10.42
N LEU A 416 14.79 15.29 -11.22
CA LEU A 416 14.35 16.66 -10.92
C LEU A 416 12.82 16.77 -10.80
N GLY A 417 12.07 16.17 -11.73
CA GLY A 417 10.60 16.15 -11.69
C GLY A 417 10.04 15.38 -10.48
N SER A 418 10.75 14.34 -10.02
CA SER A 418 10.37 13.58 -8.82
C SER A 418 10.53 14.40 -7.54
N VAL A 419 11.50 15.32 -7.47
CA VAL A 419 11.70 16.21 -6.31
C VAL A 419 10.53 17.18 -6.17
N GLU A 420 10.11 17.85 -7.26
CA GLU A 420 8.96 18.78 -7.22
C GLU A 420 7.65 18.05 -6.84
N ALA A 421 7.51 16.77 -7.21
CA ALA A 421 6.32 15.98 -6.90
C ALA A 421 6.30 15.39 -5.46
N ALA A 422 7.46 15.19 -4.83
CA ALA A 422 7.58 14.43 -3.57
C ALA A 422 8.34 15.18 -2.44
N GLU A 423 8.58 16.48 -2.61
CA GLU A 423 9.40 17.39 -1.79
C GLU A 423 9.34 17.10 -0.28
N VAL A 424 8.13 17.01 0.30
CA VAL A 424 7.91 16.80 1.74
C VAL A 424 8.48 15.48 2.26
N THR A 425 8.41 14.40 1.47
CA THR A 425 8.89 13.07 1.91
C THR A 425 10.39 12.92 1.70
N LEU A 426 10.92 13.42 0.57
CA LEU A 426 12.33 13.34 0.21
C LEU A 426 13.23 14.21 1.10
N ARG A 427 12.75 15.38 1.57
CA ARG A 427 13.50 16.23 2.52
C ARG A 427 13.96 15.49 3.78
N SER A 428 13.22 14.48 4.23
CA SER A 428 13.61 13.69 5.41
C SER A 428 14.78 12.72 5.17
N ARG A 429 15.23 12.57 3.91
CA ARG A 429 16.29 11.63 3.49
C ARG A 429 17.62 12.29 3.16
N VAL A 430 17.65 13.61 3.01
CA VAL A 430 18.85 14.40 2.73
C VAL A 430 18.92 15.51 3.79
N ASN A 431 19.88 15.43 4.69
CA ASN A 431 20.11 16.53 5.64
C ASN A 431 20.91 17.59 4.91
N LEU A 432 20.39 18.82 4.85
CA LEU A 432 21.07 19.99 4.30
C LEU A 432 21.13 21.07 5.40
N PHE A 433 22.30 21.64 5.60
CA PHE A 433 22.55 22.71 6.56
C PHE A 433 23.24 23.88 5.87
N GLN A 434 22.80 25.10 6.18
CA GLN A 434 23.46 26.33 5.75
C GLN A 434 24.08 27.04 6.95
N GLU A 435 25.36 27.35 6.84
CA GLU A 435 26.16 28.09 7.81
C GLU A 435 26.63 29.40 7.15
N ASN A 436 26.62 30.50 7.90
CA ASN A 436 27.24 31.76 7.49
C ASN A 436 28.62 31.84 8.15
N LEU A 437 29.67 31.87 7.34
CA LEU A 437 31.08 31.89 7.77
C LEU A 437 31.63 33.31 8.00
N GLY A 438 30.78 34.34 7.87
CA GLY A 438 31.16 35.75 7.94
C GLY A 438 31.02 36.45 6.59
N ASN A 439 31.72 37.58 6.42
CA ASN A 439 31.63 38.41 5.22
C ASN A 439 32.99 38.48 4.50
N HIS A 440 32.96 38.46 3.17
CA HIS A 440 34.09 38.83 2.33
C HIS A 440 33.83 40.24 1.77
N GLY A 441 34.42 41.24 2.42
CA GLY A 441 34.06 42.64 2.20
C GLY A 441 32.62 42.91 2.65
N SER A 442 31.73 43.27 1.72
CA SER A 442 30.30 43.47 1.96
C SER A 442 29.42 42.26 1.62
N GLU A 443 29.97 41.22 0.97
CA GLU A 443 29.22 40.05 0.54
C GLU A 443 29.29 38.94 1.60
N GLN A 444 28.22 38.19 1.80
CA GLN A 444 28.15 37.12 2.81
C GLN A 444 28.75 35.81 2.29
N VAL A 445 29.56 35.15 3.12
CA VAL A 445 30.18 33.85 2.83
C VAL A 445 29.32 32.75 3.45
N TYR A 446 28.76 31.90 2.61
CA TYR A 446 27.95 30.77 3.04
C TYR A 446 28.64 29.44 2.78
N LYS A 447 28.37 28.48 3.67
CA LYS A 447 28.72 27.07 3.52
C LYS A 447 27.44 26.24 3.61
N LEU A 448 27.17 25.48 2.56
CA LEU A 448 26.17 24.44 2.52
C LEU A 448 26.86 23.12 2.87
N SER A 449 26.33 22.35 3.81
CA SER A 449 26.81 20.98 4.12
C SER A 449 25.66 20.00 3.98
N TYR A 450 25.88 18.89 3.28
CA TYR A 450 24.84 17.93 2.96
C TYR A 450 25.27 16.49 3.24
N THR A 451 24.34 15.68 3.73
CA THR A 451 24.55 14.24 3.94
C THR A 451 23.35 13.43 3.52
N TYR A 452 23.56 12.33 2.82
CA TYR A 452 22.54 11.31 2.59
C TYR A 452 23.14 9.90 2.56
N SER A 453 22.32 8.89 2.78
CA SER A 453 22.73 7.48 2.72
C SER A 453 21.74 6.63 1.93
N LEU A 454 22.29 5.68 1.18
CA LEU A 454 21.57 4.65 0.43
C LEU A 454 22.13 3.28 0.82
N ASN A 455 21.28 2.28 0.93
CA ASN A 455 21.70 0.88 0.98
C ASN A 455 21.43 0.17 -0.36
N GLY A 456 22.03 -1.00 -0.58
CA GLY A 456 21.81 -1.74 -1.82
C GLY A 456 20.37 -2.19 -2.03
N VAL A 457 19.56 -2.30 -0.96
CA VAL A 457 18.12 -2.55 -1.06
C VAL A 457 17.40 -1.37 -1.73
N GLU A 458 17.76 -0.13 -1.37
CA GLU A 458 17.20 1.09 -1.95
C GLU A 458 17.67 1.33 -3.39
N LEU A 459 18.89 0.90 -3.73
CA LEU A 459 19.41 0.79 -5.10
C LEU A 459 18.74 -0.34 -5.93
N GLY A 460 17.96 -1.22 -5.29
CA GLY A 460 17.32 -2.36 -5.95
C GLY A 460 18.26 -3.55 -6.24
N LEU A 461 19.44 -3.61 -5.64
CA LEU A 461 20.40 -4.70 -5.86
C LEU A 461 19.93 -6.02 -5.24
N ARG A 462 19.97 -7.11 -6.02
CA ARG A 462 19.81 -8.47 -5.47
C ARG A 462 21.12 -8.87 -4.81
N HIS A 463 21.06 -9.45 -3.61
CA HIS A 463 22.25 -9.80 -2.82
C HIS A 463 23.11 -8.59 -2.40
N GLY A 464 22.56 -7.37 -2.49
CA GLY A 464 23.24 -6.12 -2.12
C GLY A 464 22.83 -5.54 -0.77
N SER A 465 22.14 -6.28 0.10
CA SER A 465 21.72 -5.81 1.44
C SER A 465 22.89 -5.32 2.30
N ASP A 466 24.07 -5.91 2.10
CA ASP A 466 25.31 -5.57 2.80
C ASP A 466 26.02 -4.33 2.23
N LEU A 467 25.65 -3.87 1.01
CA LEU A 467 26.23 -2.68 0.39
C LEU A 467 25.58 -1.41 0.98
N SER A 468 26.39 -0.42 1.35
CA SER A 468 25.90 0.94 1.63
C SER A 468 26.80 2.02 1.04
N LEU A 469 26.18 3.16 0.71
CA LEU A 469 26.80 4.40 0.28
C LEU A 469 26.35 5.50 1.25
N ALA A 470 27.32 6.15 1.89
CA ALA A 470 27.12 7.37 2.65
C ALA A 470 27.83 8.53 1.94
N VAL A 471 27.06 9.50 1.45
CA VAL A 471 27.55 10.71 0.80
C VAL A 471 27.58 11.83 1.83
N ASN A 472 28.75 12.48 1.96
CA ASN A 472 28.94 13.66 2.79
C ASN A 472 29.66 14.73 1.97
N GLY A 473 29.04 15.88 1.76
CA GLY A 473 29.63 16.96 0.98
C GLY A 473 29.40 18.34 1.56
N SER A 474 30.17 19.30 1.08
CA SER A 474 30.00 20.71 1.40
C SER A 474 30.33 21.60 0.22
N CYS A 475 29.58 22.69 0.05
CA CYS A 475 29.81 23.72 -0.95
C CYS A 475 29.95 25.08 -0.24
N ARG A 476 31.00 25.83 -0.55
CA ARG A 476 31.27 27.16 0.00
C ARG A 476 31.23 28.21 -1.11
N THR A 477 30.59 29.35 -0.86
CA THR A 477 30.69 30.52 -1.76
C THR A 477 32.12 31.05 -1.77
N GLN A 478 32.76 31.04 -2.93
CA GLN A 478 34.13 31.53 -3.10
C GLN A 478 34.14 32.79 -3.97
N TYR A 479 34.68 33.86 -3.39
CA TYR A 479 34.79 35.19 -4.01
C TYR A 479 36.20 35.46 -4.55
N ASP A 480 37.23 34.79 -4.00
CA ASP A 480 38.64 34.99 -4.39
C ASP A 480 38.94 34.56 -5.84
N TRP A 481 38.06 33.75 -6.45
CA TRP A 481 38.20 33.31 -7.84
C TRP A 481 37.77 34.36 -8.86
N ILE A 482 37.17 35.49 -8.45
CA ILE A 482 36.70 36.54 -9.36
C ILE A 482 37.89 37.37 -9.89
N VAL A 483 38.07 37.41 -11.20
CA VAL A 483 39.14 38.18 -11.85
C VAL A 483 38.68 39.62 -12.11
N THR A 484 38.86 40.51 -11.12
CA THR A 484 38.42 41.92 -11.18
C THR A 484 39.13 42.78 -12.23
N ASN A 485 40.30 42.35 -12.70
CA ASN A 485 41.15 43.14 -13.60
C ASN A 485 40.77 43.01 -15.09
N ASN A 486 39.75 42.21 -15.43
CA ASN A 486 39.38 41.98 -16.81
C ASN A 486 38.48 43.14 -17.32
N GLN A 487 39.01 43.96 -18.24
CA GLN A 487 38.39 45.22 -18.69
C GLN A 487 37.13 45.04 -19.57
N SER A 488 36.59 43.82 -19.69
CA SER A 488 35.41 43.56 -20.52
C SER A 488 34.12 43.69 -19.72
N ASP A 489 33.26 44.60 -20.15
CA ASP A 489 31.88 44.70 -19.66
C ASP A 489 30.98 43.55 -20.17
N GLU A 490 31.46 42.73 -21.11
CA GLU A 490 30.72 41.63 -21.70
C GLU A 490 30.90 40.28 -20.98
N VAL A 491 31.88 40.13 -20.08
CA VAL A 491 32.29 38.82 -19.53
C VAL A 491 32.72 38.92 -18.06
N ASP A 492 32.13 38.11 -17.19
CA ASP A 492 32.67 37.85 -15.84
C ASP A 492 33.64 36.66 -15.94
N THR A 493 34.82 36.74 -15.31
CA THR A 493 35.88 35.74 -15.46
C THR A 493 36.27 35.15 -14.11
N TYR A 494 36.31 33.81 -14.02
CA TYR A 494 36.55 33.09 -12.78
C TYR A 494 37.79 32.20 -12.89
N ASN A 495 38.83 32.45 -12.09
CA ASN A 495 40.04 31.63 -12.06
C ASN A 495 39.87 30.44 -11.09
N LEU A 496 39.37 29.32 -11.60
CA LEU A 496 39.09 28.13 -10.78
C LEU A 496 40.39 27.44 -10.39
N TRP A 497 40.61 27.27 -9.08
CA TRP A 497 41.81 26.65 -8.50
C TRP A 497 43.16 27.24 -8.95
N GLY A 498 43.17 28.43 -9.55
CA GLY A 498 44.38 29.09 -10.05
C GLY A 498 44.90 28.57 -11.39
N ILE A 499 44.11 27.76 -12.12
CA ILE A 499 44.56 27.04 -13.32
C ILE A 499 44.08 27.76 -14.59
N ASP A 500 42.79 27.62 -14.93
CA ASP A 500 42.23 28.16 -16.18
C ASP A 500 41.08 29.16 -15.91
N PRO A 501 41.11 30.37 -16.50
CA PRO A 501 40.04 31.34 -16.37
C PRO A 501 38.79 30.88 -17.14
N GLN A 502 37.68 30.72 -16.43
CA GLN A 502 36.38 30.38 -16.98
C GLN A 502 35.55 31.64 -17.27
N PRO A 503 35.27 31.97 -18.55
CA PRO A 503 34.49 33.13 -18.92
C PRO A 503 32.98 32.85 -18.88
N VAL A 504 32.23 33.77 -18.28
CA VAL A 504 30.76 33.78 -18.26
C VAL A 504 30.27 34.98 -19.06
N SER A 505 29.67 34.71 -20.24
CA SER A 505 29.14 35.75 -21.12
C SER A 505 27.93 36.47 -20.50
N ILE A 506 28.00 37.80 -20.52
CA ILE A 506 26.99 38.79 -20.10
C ILE A 506 26.48 39.59 -21.32
N ARG A 507 26.79 39.15 -22.54
CA ARG A 507 26.33 39.81 -23.78
C ARG A 507 24.81 39.90 -23.82
N ASP A 508 24.29 40.92 -24.50
CA ASP A 508 22.85 41.20 -24.62
C ASP A 508 22.00 39.96 -24.95
N ARG A 509 22.50 39.06 -25.82
CA ARG A 509 21.80 37.82 -26.18
C ARG A 509 21.81 36.77 -25.07
N ASP A 510 22.92 36.64 -24.34
CA ASP A 510 23.07 35.67 -23.26
C ASP A 510 22.20 36.04 -22.05
N ILE A 511 22.03 37.33 -21.75
CA ILE A 511 21.26 37.82 -20.59
C ILE A 511 19.73 37.77 -20.80
N LEU A 512 19.23 37.47 -22.01
CA LEU A 512 17.79 37.33 -22.27
C LEU A 512 17.18 36.06 -21.67
N TYR A 513 18.01 35.06 -21.38
CA TYR A 513 17.59 33.77 -20.82
C TYR A 513 17.50 33.82 -19.28
N ALA A 514 17.00 32.77 -18.66
CA ALA A 514 17.05 32.62 -17.21
C ALA A 514 18.45 32.15 -16.74
N PRO A 515 18.80 32.29 -15.44
CA PRO A 515 20.06 31.82 -14.90
C PRO A 515 20.41 30.38 -15.31
N ARG A 516 21.68 30.12 -15.57
CA ARG A 516 22.22 28.78 -15.84
C ARG A 516 23.44 28.55 -14.94
N ALA A 517 23.76 27.30 -14.65
CA ALA A 517 24.96 26.93 -13.90
C ALA A 517 25.79 25.92 -14.70
N ALA A 518 27.11 26.01 -14.58
CA ALA A 518 28.06 25.04 -15.12
C ALA A 518 28.73 24.29 -13.96
N PHE A 519 28.81 22.96 -14.07
CA PHE A 519 29.35 22.08 -13.03
C PHE A 519 30.69 21.53 -13.51
N ILE A 520 31.79 22.06 -12.96
CA ILE A 520 33.15 21.82 -13.46
C ILE A 520 33.89 20.95 -12.45
N SER A 521 34.34 19.77 -12.87
CA SER A 521 35.18 18.88 -12.05
C SER A 521 36.56 19.48 -11.81
N HIS A 522 37.14 19.29 -10.63
CA HIS A 522 38.55 19.60 -10.38
C HIS A 522 39.45 18.78 -11.33
N PRO A 523 40.50 19.35 -11.94
CA PRO A 523 41.32 18.63 -12.93
C PRO A 523 42.00 17.38 -12.34
N ASP A 524 42.46 17.44 -11.08
CA ASP A 524 43.05 16.28 -10.40
C ASP A 524 42.06 15.15 -10.06
N MET A 525 40.76 15.25 -10.39
CA MET A 525 39.75 14.24 -10.05
C MET A 525 40.10 12.82 -10.54
N ALA A 526 40.90 12.70 -11.60
CA ALA A 526 41.41 11.40 -12.09
C ALA A 526 42.46 10.74 -11.19
N ASN A 527 43.10 11.52 -10.30
CA ASN A 527 44.26 11.11 -9.50
C ASN A 527 43.94 10.97 -7.99
N ILE A 528 42.70 11.18 -7.55
CA ILE A 528 42.34 11.17 -6.12
C ILE A 528 41.98 9.73 -5.67
N PRO A 529 42.77 9.08 -4.79
CA PRO A 529 42.49 7.70 -4.36
C PRO A 529 41.32 7.58 -3.37
N ASP A 530 40.98 8.64 -2.64
CA ASP A 530 40.18 8.58 -1.40
C ASP A 530 38.69 8.93 -1.57
N SER A 531 38.11 8.73 -2.76
CA SER A 531 36.71 9.08 -3.13
C SER A 531 36.26 10.47 -2.67
N ASN A 532 37.19 11.43 -2.68
CA ASN A 532 36.97 12.81 -2.29
C ASN A 532 36.99 13.71 -3.54
N TYR A 533 35.81 14.04 -4.02
CA TYR A 533 35.60 14.74 -5.27
C TYR A 533 35.47 16.24 -5.05
N SER A 534 36.44 17.01 -5.54
CA SER A 534 36.32 18.47 -5.62
C SER A 534 35.70 18.90 -6.96
N PHE A 535 34.82 19.90 -6.93
CA PHE A 535 34.20 20.48 -8.12
C PHE A 535 33.72 21.92 -7.85
N ALA A 536 33.45 22.67 -8.92
CA ALA A 536 32.97 24.04 -8.87
C ALA A 536 31.57 24.14 -9.52
N VAL A 537 30.72 25.00 -8.96
CA VAL A 537 29.44 25.40 -9.60
C VAL A 537 29.49 26.88 -9.93
N VAL A 538 29.69 27.20 -11.21
CA VAL A 538 29.77 28.57 -11.72
C VAL A 538 28.39 28.99 -12.18
N ILE A 539 27.81 30.02 -11.55
CA ILE A 539 26.51 30.58 -11.96
C ILE A 539 26.68 31.71 -12.98
N ALA A 540 25.87 31.65 -14.03
CA ALA A 540 25.72 32.72 -15.01
C ALA A 540 24.41 33.48 -14.76
N SER A 541 24.35 34.26 -13.68
CA SER A 541 23.19 35.10 -13.31
C SER A 541 23.36 36.58 -13.66
N ALA A 542 24.58 37.10 -13.79
CA ALA A 542 24.89 38.52 -14.00
C ALA A 542 24.05 39.22 -15.09
N HIS A 543 23.64 40.46 -14.82
CA HIS A 543 22.79 41.36 -15.64
C HIS A 543 21.46 40.80 -16.15
N ARG A 544 21.05 39.58 -15.76
CA ARG A 544 19.70 39.09 -16.06
C ARG A 544 18.66 39.90 -15.28
N SER A 545 17.51 40.11 -15.90
CA SER A 545 16.44 40.94 -15.35
C SER A 545 15.74 40.27 -14.17
N SER A 546 15.38 41.07 -13.16
CA SER A 546 14.50 40.63 -12.06
C SER A 546 13.40 41.64 -11.74
N ILE A 547 12.24 41.12 -11.34
CA ILE A 547 11.08 41.92 -10.90
C ILE A 547 11.23 42.49 -9.48
N SER A 548 12.16 41.96 -8.69
CA SER A 548 12.30 42.25 -7.26
C SER A 548 13.77 42.41 -6.87
N GLY A 549 14.01 43.05 -5.72
CA GLY A 549 15.35 43.13 -5.14
C GLY A 549 15.68 41.86 -4.35
N GLY A 550 16.80 41.21 -4.67
CA GLY A 550 17.35 40.05 -3.98
C GLY A 550 18.68 40.35 -3.28
N SER A 551 18.98 39.59 -2.21
CA SER A 551 20.24 39.68 -1.44
C SER A 551 20.97 38.33 -1.28
N ASP A 552 20.46 37.26 -1.87
CA ASP A 552 21.13 35.95 -1.90
C ASP A 552 22.44 36.04 -2.71
N PRO A 553 23.53 35.34 -2.35
CA PRO A 553 24.83 35.47 -3.03
C PRO A 553 24.76 35.33 -4.56
N TRP A 554 23.93 34.40 -5.07
CA TRP A 554 23.77 34.12 -6.49
C TRP A 554 22.80 35.05 -7.21
N TYR A 555 21.82 35.60 -6.47
CA TYR A 555 20.73 36.42 -7.00
C TYR A 555 20.73 37.87 -6.51
N ALA A 556 21.81 38.31 -5.86
CA ALA A 556 21.95 39.67 -5.35
C ALA A 556 21.77 40.69 -6.49
N THR A 557 20.84 41.62 -6.31
CA THR A 557 20.44 42.58 -7.35
C THR A 557 20.94 43.98 -7.08
N GLU A 558 21.00 44.78 -8.13
CA GLU A 558 21.09 46.24 -8.05
C GLU A 558 20.03 46.89 -8.96
N PRO A 559 19.67 48.17 -8.75
CA PRO A 559 18.75 48.89 -9.62
C PRO A 559 19.32 49.00 -11.03
N ARG A 560 18.50 48.70 -12.04
CA ARG A 560 18.90 48.83 -13.44
C ARG A 560 18.81 50.30 -13.88
N PRO A 561 19.79 50.85 -14.63
CA PRO A 561 19.75 52.25 -15.08
C PRO A 561 18.52 52.60 -15.94
N HIS A 562 18.04 51.62 -16.72
CA HIS A 562 16.83 51.71 -17.54
C HIS A 562 16.03 50.41 -17.35
N PRO A 563 14.72 50.44 -17.04
CA PRO A 563 13.91 49.22 -16.89
C PRO A 563 13.92 48.35 -18.14
N ASP A 564 13.79 47.03 -17.97
CA ASP A 564 13.63 46.12 -19.12
C ASP A 564 12.31 46.42 -19.83
N SER A 565 12.36 47.01 -21.03
CA SER A 565 11.17 47.44 -21.77
C SER A 565 10.18 46.30 -22.10
N ARG A 566 10.63 45.04 -22.03
CA ARG A 566 9.78 43.86 -22.30
C ARG A 566 8.90 43.47 -21.11
N TYR A 567 9.34 43.76 -19.89
CA TYR A 567 8.76 43.22 -18.65
C TYR A 567 8.66 44.24 -17.49
N ASN A 568 9.09 45.49 -17.72
CA ASN A 568 9.26 46.54 -16.72
C ASN A 568 10.11 46.12 -15.49
N ALA A 569 11.10 45.26 -15.71
CA ALA A 569 12.00 44.79 -14.65
C ALA A 569 12.95 45.92 -14.25
N THR A 570 12.82 46.40 -13.00
CA THR A 570 13.59 47.51 -12.43
C THR A 570 14.93 47.08 -11.83
N PHE A 571 15.14 45.78 -11.64
CA PHE A 571 16.36 45.21 -11.08
C PHE A 571 17.06 44.32 -12.09
N TRP A 572 18.37 44.16 -11.93
CA TRP A 572 19.13 43.09 -12.54
C TRP A 572 20.08 42.45 -11.51
N MET A 573 20.51 41.22 -11.74
CA MET A 573 21.51 40.60 -10.88
C MET A 573 22.88 41.27 -11.08
N ARG A 574 23.55 41.55 -9.96
CA ARG A 574 24.88 42.19 -9.93
C ARG A 574 25.91 41.29 -10.63
N ARG A 575 26.94 41.90 -11.22
CA ARG A 575 28.12 41.18 -11.72
C ARG A 575 28.85 40.44 -10.59
N ASN A 576 29.79 39.58 -10.98
CA ASN A 576 30.78 38.98 -10.09
C ASN A 576 30.12 38.24 -8.91
N ARG A 577 29.19 37.33 -9.21
CA ARG A 577 28.52 36.48 -8.21
C ARG A 577 29.42 35.30 -7.86
N PRO A 578 29.46 34.83 -6.61
CA PRO A 578 30.43 33.83 -6.18
C PRO A 578 30.16 32.47 -6.84
N VAL A 579 31.25 31.79 -7.17
CA VAL A 579 31.26 30.37 -7.52
C VAL A 579 31.04 29.56 -6.24
N LEU A 580 30.41 28.39 -6.32
CA LEU A 580 30.51 27.41 -5.23
C LEU A 580 31.73 26.53 -5.42
N GLU A 581 32.66 26.55 -4.48
CA GLU A 581 33.68 25.53 -4.29
C GLU A 581 33.07 24.37 -3.51
N CYS A 582 32.93 23.20 -4.13
CA CYS A 582 32.31 22.02 -3.55
C CYS A 582 33.31 20.87 -3.37
N SER A 583 33.17 20.14 -2.27
CA SER A 583 33.83 18.87 -1.99
C SER A 583 32.79 17.82 -1.60
N GLN A 584 32.93 16.60 -2.09
CA GLN A 584 32.05 15.47 -1.75
C GLN A 584 32.88 14.21 -1.48
N GLN A 585 32.70 13.62 -0.30
CA GLN A 585 33.26 12.33 0.05
C GLN A 585 32.19 11.24 0.00
N ASP A 586 32.43 10.23 -0.84
CA ASP A 586 31.55 9.06 -0.99
C ASP A 586 32.15 7.87 -0.22
N THR A 587 31.59 7.57 0.95
CA THR A 587 32.00 6.42 1.75
C THR A 587 31.18 5.18 1.37
N TRP A 588 31.86 4.17 0.84
CA TRP A 588 31.27 2.87 0.52
C TRP A 588 31.56 1.84 1.62
N THR A 589 30.60 0.96 1.90
CA THR A 589 30.79 -0.19 2.79
C THR A 589 30.17 -1.44 2.19
N TYR A 590 30.79 -2.60 2.41
CA TYR A 590 30.20 -3.91 2.14
C TYR A 590 30.29 -4.79 3.40
N GLY A 591 29.14 -5.03 4.04
CA GLY A 591 29.06 -5.68 5.35
C GLY A 591 29.74 -4.83 6.41
N SER A 592 30.78 -5.38 7.05
CA SER A 592 31.62 -4.68 8.03
C SER A 592 32.84 -3.99 7.41
N GLN A 593 33.12 -4.18 6.12
CA GLN A 593 34.30 -3.64 5.45
C GLN A 593 33.99 -2.25 4.87
N LYS A 594 34.82 -1.26 5.20
CA LYS A 594 34.83 0.05 4.53
C LYS A 594 35.71 -0.04 3.28
N LEU A 595 35.23 0.47 2.16
CA LEU A 595 35.96 0.56 0.89
C LEU A 595 36.48 2.00 0.72
N ASN A 596 37.61 2.17 0.04
CA ASN A 596 38.14 3.50 -0.26
C ASN A 596 37.42 4.08 -1.49
N SER A 597 37.09 3.22 -2.45
CA SER A 597 36.28 3.57 -3.62
C SER A 597 35.34 2.46 -4.07
N ILE A 598 34.37 2.82 -4.93
CA ILE A 598 33.47 1.85 -5.58
C ILE A 598 34.25 0.84 -6.44
N PHE A 599 35.42 1.23 -6.97
CA PHE A 599 36.29 0.36 -7.75
C PHE A 599 36.90 -0.80 -6.93
N ASP A 600 36.97 -0.68 -5.61
CA ASP A 600 37.49 -1.74 -4.73
C ASP A 600 36.46 -2.87 -4.53
N LEU A 601 35.17 -2.61 -4.82
CA LEU A 601 34.07 -3.53 -4.56
C LEU A 601 34.22 -4.87 -5.29
N LYS A 602 34.90 -4.89 -6.43
CA LYS A 602 35.20 -6.11 -7.21
C LYS A 602 36.25 -7.01 -6.53
N ASP A 603 37.11 -6.42 -5.71
CA ASP A 603 38.25 -7.07 -5.06
C ASP A 603 37.90 -7.57 -3.63
N VAL A 604 36.68 -7.27 -3.15
CA VAL A 604 36.16 -7.73 -1.85
C VAL A 604 35.89 -9.24 -1.88
N PRO A 605 36.54 -10.05 -1.02
CA PRO A 605 36.34 -11.50 -1.00
C PRO A 605 34.92 -11.86 -0.57
N GLY A 606 34.21 -12.61 -1.42
CA GLY A 606 32.84 -13.06 -1.16
C GLY A 606 31.74 -12.05 -1.56
N VAL A 607 32.06 -11.01 -2.33
CA VAL A 607 31.06 -10.14 -2.96
C VAL A 607 30.09 -10.97 -3.82
N LYS A 608 28.77 -10.79 -3.61
CA LYS A 608 27.70 -11.54 -4.30
C LYS A 608 27.09 -10.81 -5.49
N LEU A 609 27.57 -9.59 -5.76
CA LEU A 609 27.09 -8.74 -6.84
C LEU A 609 27.71 -9.18 -8.17
N ALA A 610 26.91 -9.18 -9.23
CA ALA A 610 27.39 -9.54 -10.56
C ALA A 610 28.39 -8.51 -11.11
N PRO A 611 29.45 -8.92 -11.85
CA PRO A 611 30.43 -7.98 -12.41
C PRO A 611 29.83 -6.89 -13.31
N SER A 612 28.76 -7.22 -14.05
CA SER A 612 28.01 -6.26 -14.88
C SER A 612 27.30 -5.18 -14.04
N VAL A 613 26.78 -5.54 -12.87
CA VAL A 613 26.14 -4.64 -11.91
C VAL A 613 27.19 -3.77 -11.20
N ILE A 614 28.32 -4.36 -10.77
CA ILE A 614 29.45 -3.61 -10.20
C ILE A 614 29.96 -2.58 -11.22
N ARG A 615 30.14 -2.96 -12.49
CA ARG A 615 30.58 -2.04 -13.55
C ARG A 615 29.61 -0.87 -13.79
N VAL A 616 28.30 -1.07 -13.61
CA VAL A 616 27.34 0.05 -13.65
C VAL A 616 27.49 0.97 -12.43
N LEU A 617 27.71 0.44 -11.23
CA LEU A 617 28.00 1.26 -10.05
C LEU A 617 29.27 2.08 -10.24
N GLU A 618 30.36 1.45 -10.70
CA GLU A 618 31.63 2.13 -11.03
C GLU A 618 31.39 3.33 -11.96
N VAL A 619 30.65 3.14 -13.06
CA VAL A 619 30.42 4.18 -14.07
C VAL A 619 29.40 5.24 -13.63
N ALA A 620 28.39 4.86 -12.86
CA ALA A 620 27.37 5.78 -12.33
C ALA A 620 27.93 6.70 -11.23
N PHE A 621 28.83 6.18 -10.40
CA PHE A 621 29.43 6.88 -9.27
C PHE A 621 30.92 7.24 -9.49
N THR A 622 31.42 7.23 -10.73
CA THR A 622 32.78 7.74 -11.05
C THR A 622 32.95 9.22 -10.69
N THR A 623 31.85 9.98 -10.78
CA THR A 623 31.78 11.41 -10.47
C THR A 623 30.58 11.66 -9.55
N PRO A 624 30.60 12.72 -8.72
CA PRO A 624 29.44 13.10 -7.91
C PRO A 624 28.16 13.18 -8.74
N VAL A 625 27.11 12.51 -8.28
CA VAL A 625 25.83 12.48 -9.02
C VAL A 625 25.26 13.88 -9.20
N VAL A 626 25.52 14.81 -8.27
CA VAL A 626 25.14 16.23 -8.40
C VAL A 626 25.84 16.95 -9.56
N LEU A 627 27.10 16.64 -9.84
CA LEU A 627 27.86 17.18 -10.97
C LEU A 627 27.29 16.63 -12.29
N SER A 628 27.11 15.31 -12.36
CA SER A 628 26.52 14.65 -13.54
C SER A 628 25.09 15.12 -13.80
N LEU A 629 24.26 15.26 -12.77
CA LEU A 629 22.89 15.76 -12.85
C LEU A 629 22.84 17.23 -13.32
N GLY A 630 23.69 18.08 -12.75
CA GLY A 630 23.80 19.49 -13.13
C GLY A 630 24.13 19.67 -14.61
N ASN A 631 25.16 18.96 -15.10
CA ASN A 631 25.54 19.01 -16.50
C ASN A 631 24.52 18.34 -17.45
N ALA A 632 23.91 17.21 -17.06
CA ALA A 632 22.92 16.52 -17.89
C ALA A 632 21.56 17.23 -17.96
N SER A 633 21.18 17.99 -16.92
CA SER A 633 19.97 18.83 -16.93
C SER A 633 20.20 20.21 -17.53
N GLY A 634 21.46 20.68 -17.56
CA GLY A 634 21.90 21.93 -18.17
C GLY A 634 21.07 23.12 -17.72
N ASP A 635 20.36 23.72 -18.67
CA ASP A 635 19.46 24.85 -18.43
C ASP A 635 18.30 24.56 -17.44
N SER A 636 17.96 23.30 -17.15
CA SER A 636 16.91 22.94 -16.18
C SER A 636 17.40 22.66 -14.76
N ALA A 637 18.71 22.76 -14.51
CA ALA A 637 19.33 22.46 -13.21
C ALA A 637 18.77 23.33 -12.06
N LEU A 638 18.62 24.63 -12.31
CA LEU A 638 18.20 25.62 -11.30
C LEU A 638 16.67 25.73 -11.22
N ARG A 639 16.11 25.82 -10.00
CA ARG A 639 14.68 26.09 -9.75
C ARG A 639 14.31 27.51 -10.14
N SER A 640 15.20 28.46 -9.86
CA SER A 640 15.10 29.86 -10.32
C SER A 640 14.88 30.00 -11.83
N ARG A 641 15.30 28.99 -12.62
CA ARG A 641 15.02 28.91 -14.06
C ARG A 641 13.65 28.32 -14.39
N THR A 642 13.20 27.27 -13.71
CA THR A 642 11.89 26.64 -14.00
C THR A 642 10.70 27.55 -13.67
N THR A 643 10.87 28.52 -12.77
CA THR A 643 9.87 29.55 -12.45
C THR A 643 9.93 30.78 -13.35
N SER A 644 10.85 30.84 -14.33
CA SER A 644 11.13 32.03 -15.14
C SER A 644 10.82 31.80 -16.64
N PRO A 645 9.54 31.88 -17.06
CA PRO A 645 9.10 31.53 -18.41
C PRO A 645 9.60 32.44 -19.54
N ARG A 646 10.34 33.53 -19.23
CA ARG A 646 10.87 34.50 -20.21
C ARG A 646 12.25 35.08 -19.85
N GLY A 647 13.00 34.39 -19.00
CA GLY A 647 14.32 34.85 -18.53
C GLY A 647 14.35 35.93 -17.46
N VAL A 648 13.19 36.38 -16.98
CA VAL A 648 13.06 37.27 -15.81
C VAL A 648 12.72 36.44 -14.58
N ILE A 649 13.53 36.55 -13.53
CA ILE A 649 13.31 35.85 -12.25
C ILE A 649 12.70 36.78 -11.19
N ASP A 650 12.15 36.19 -10.13
CA ASP A 650 11.97 36.88 -8.85
C ASP A 650 13.22 36.59 -7.97
N ALA A 651 14.11 37.57 -7.82
CA ALA A 651 15.37 37.41 -7.09
C ALA A 651 15.18 37.40 -5.56
N LYS A 652 14.03 37.86 -5.07
CA LYS A 652 13.64 37.78 -3.65
C LYS A 652 13.17 36.38 -3.27
N GLU A 653 12.44 35.71 -4.17
CA GLU A 653 11.96 34.34 -3.95
C GLU A 653 12.96 33.26 -4.44
N SER A 654 14.02 33.65 -5.16
CA SER A 654 15.11 32.77 -5.60
C SER A 654 16.26 32.75 -4.57
N SER A 655 16.78 31.57 -4.27
CA SER A 655 17.96 31.41 -3.40
C SER A 655 18.88 30.30 -3.87
N MET A 656 20.19 30.49 -3.68
CA MET A 656 21.22 29.47 -3.83
C MET A 656 20.89 28.23 -3.00
N TYR A 657 20.34 28.42 -1.79
CA TYR A 657 19.90 27.32 -0.93
C TYR A 657 18.82 26.47 -1.60
N SER A 658 17.74 27.06 -2.12
CA SER A 658 16.66 26.27 -2.74
C SER A 658 17.09 25.59 -4.03
N ASP A 659 18.00 26.20 -4.81
CA ASP A 659 18.52 25.58 -6.03
C ASP A 659 19.44 24.38 -5.71
N MET A 660 20.31 24.52 -4.71
CA MET A 660 21.15 23.42 -4.25
C MET A 660 20.37 22.33 -3.52
N GLU A 661 19.36 22.66 -2.70
CA GLU A 661 18.46 21.68 -2.08
C GLU A 661 17.77 20.81 -3.14
N ARG A 662 17.21 21.44 -4.18
CA ARG A 662 16.58 20.74 -5.31
C ARG A 662 17.55 19.79 -6.01
N LEU A 663 18.76 20.26 -6.32
CA LEU A 663 19.80 19.45 -6.99
C LEU A 663 20.27 18.29 -6.11
N LEU A 664 20.43 18.48 -4.80
CA LEU A 664 20.87 17.43 -3.87
C LEU A 664 19.78 16.38 -3.63
N LEU A 665 18.52 16.79 -3.48
CA LEU A 665 17.37 15.87 -3.44
C LEU A 665 17.26 15.07 -4.75
N ALA A 666 17.47 15.71 -5.90
CA ALA A 666 17.45 15.04 -7.18
C ALA A 666 18.65 14.12 -7.36
N SER A 667 19.80 14.45 -6.80
CA SER A 667 20.99 13.58 -6.78
C SER A 667 20.76 12.32 -5.95
N PHE A 668 20.10 12.43 -4.80
CA PHE A 668 19.64 11.27 -4.01
C PHE A 668 18.67 10.39 -4.82
N VAL A 669 17.68 10.99 -5.49
CA VAL A 669 16.71 10.25 -6.33
C VAL A 669 17.41 9.57 -7.52
N ALA A 670 18.30 10.26 -8.22
CA ALA A 670 19.07 9.70 -9.34
C ALA A 670 19.99 8.56 -8.88
N SER A 671 20.72 8.76 -7.77
CA SER A 671 21.56 7.72 -7.15
C SER A 671 20.76 6.47 -6.81
N ARG A 672 19.55 6.64 -6.25
CA ARG A 672 18.63 5.55 -5.93
C ARG A 672 18.12 4.82 -7.19
N ASN A 673 17.85 5.57 -8.25
CA ASN A 673 17.17 5.09 -9.45
C ASN A 673 18.11 4.64 -10.59
N VAL A 674 19.44 4.63 -10.43
CA VAL A 674 20.43 4.21 -11.45
C VAL A 674 20.00 2.96 -12.22
N PHE A 675 19.56 1.91 -11.51
CA PHE A 675 19.10 0.66 -12.12
C PHE A 675 17.67 0.71 -12.67
N GLY A 676 16.82 1.59 -12.14
CA GLY A 676 15.52 1.92 -12.72
C GLY A 676 15.66 2.58 -14.09
N ASP A 677 16.58 3.55 -14.17
CA ASP A 677 16.89 4.31 -15.38
C ASP A 677 17.56 3.43 -16.43
N ALA A 678 18.42 2.49 -15.98
CA ALA A 678 18.99 1.46 -16.83
C ALA A 678 17.95 0.59 -17.56
N ALA A 679 16.77 0.38 -16.97
CA ALA A 679 15.67 -0.38 -17.58
C ALA A 679 14.76 0.47 -18.49
N MET A 680 15.08 1.77 -18.66
CA MET A 680 14.32 2.74 -19.45
C MET A 680 15.11 3.35 -20.63
N PHE A 681 16.43 3.19 -20.70
CA PHE A 681 17.19 3.67 -21.86
C PHE A 681 16.83 2.88 -23.14
N ALA A 682 16.58 3.62 -24.23
CA ALA A 682 16.24 3.04 -25.54
C ALA A 682 17.44 2.29 -26.17
N ASP A 683 17.17 1.45 -27.18
CA ASP A 683 18.24 0.85 -27.98
C ASP A 683 18.65 1.85 -29.04
N PHE A 684 19.85 2.41 -28.91
CA PHE A 684 20.41 3.33 -29.89
C PHE A 684 21.36 2.63 -30.88
N GLY A 685 21.63 1.32 -30.70
CA GLY A 685 22.39 0.45 -31.60
C GLY A 685 23.89 0.75 -31.76
N GLN A 686 24.27 2.03 -31.71
CA GLN A 686 25.60 2.57 -31.90
C GLN A 686 26.41 2.66 -30.60
N TYR A 687 25.77 2.53 -29.43
CA TYR A 687 26.41 2.73 -28.13
C TYR A 687 26.70 1.41 -27.41
N PRO A 688 27.94 1.22 -26.92
CA PRO A 688 28.29 0.07 -26.10
C PRO A 688 27.44 0.07 -24.80
N ASN A 689 26.84 -1.08 -24.52
CA ASN A 689 26.01 -1.30 -23.34
C ASN A 689 26.76 -2.18 -22.35
N ILE A 690 26.99 -1.69 -21.14
CA ILE A 690 27.67 -2.43 -20.05
C ILE A 690 27.01 -3.80 -19.81
N PHE A 691 25.69 -3.90 -19.96
CA PHE A 691 24.92 -5.14 -19.77
C PHE A 691 24.95 -6.12 -20.95
N ARG A 692 25.51 -5.77 -22.12
CA ARG A 692 25.63 -6.69 -23.27
C ARG A 692 27.08 -7.13 -23.48
N ALA A 693 27.25 -8.38 -23.90
CA ALA A 693 28.51 -8.90 -24.41
C ALA A 693 28.76 -8.38 -25.84
N GLY A 694 29.97 -8.55 -26.37
CA GLY A 694 30.30 -8.19 -27.76
C GLY A 694 29.46 -8.94 -28.82
N THR A 695 28.78 -10.03 -28.44
CA THR A 695 27.82 -10.77 -29.27
C THR A 695 26.41 -10.16 -29.29
N GLY A 696 26.13 -9.12 -28.50
CA GLY A 696 24.81 -8.53 -28.32
C GLY A 696 23.94 -9.20 -27.25
N GLU A 697 24.27 -10.42 -26.82
CA GLU A 697 23.58 -11.14 -25.74
C GLU A 697 23.79 -10.46 -24.36
N PRO A 698 22.83 -10.56 -23.42
CA PRO A 698 23.02 -10.06 -22.06
C PRO A 698 24.19 -10.74 -21.34
N LYS A 699 25.05 -9.97 -20.69
CA LYS A 699 26.10 -10.49 -19.81
C LYS A 699 25.49 -11.24 -18.62
N SER A 700 26.26 -12.16 -18.05
CA SER A 700 25.89 -12.81 -16.79
C SER A 700 25.57 -11.76 -15.72
N GLY A 701 24.49 -12.00 -14.98
CA GLY A 701 23.96 -11.12 -13.94
C GLY A 701 23.42 -9.75 -14.39
N ALA A 702 23.22 -9.51 -15.69
CA ALA A 702 22.51 -8.32 -16.18
C ALA A 702 21.03 -8.23 -15.69
N GLY A 703 20.52 -9.30 -15.06
CA GLY A 703 19.23 -9.36 -14.37
C GLY A 703 19.29 -9.36 -12.84
N ASP A 704 20.45 -9.13 -12.22
CA ASP A 704 20.65 -9.25 -10.76
C ASP A 704 20.33 -7.95 -9.98
N PHE A 705 19.28 -7.27 -10.43
CA PHE A 705 18.62 -6.19 -9.70
C PHE A 705 17.10 -6.27 -9.87
N VAL A 706 16.38 -5.57 -8.99
CA VAL A 706 14.92 -5.47 -8.98
C VAL A 706 14.48 -4.03 -9.26
N LEU A 707 13.36 -3.92 -9.96
CA LEU A 707 12.69 -2.67 -10.28
C LEU A 707 11.45 -2.53 -9.39
N SER A 708 11.28 -1.38 -8.76
CA SER A 708 10.08 -1.05 -7.99
C SER A 708 9.04 -0.37 -8.88
N SER A 709 7.81 -0.87 -8.91
CA SER A 709 6.70 -0.28 -9.68
C SER A 709 5.36 -0.50 -8.98
N PRO A 710 4.49 0.51 -8.87
CA PRO A 710 3.15 0.35 -8.27
C PRO A 710 2.25 -0.62 -9.05
N GLY A 711 2.60 -0.93 -10.31
CA GLY A 711 1.91 -1.93 -11.14
C GLY A 711 2.28 -3.38 -10.81
N ILE A 712 3.09 -3.63 -9.77
CA ILE A 712 3.66 -4.95 -9.45
C ILE A 712 3.46 -5.27 -7.97
N LEU A 713 3.16 -6.54 -7.68
CA LEU A 713 3.06 -7.09 -6.33
C LEU A 713 3.93 -8.35 -6.22
N ALA A 714 4.90 -8.34 -5.31
CA ALA A 714 5.71 -9.50 -4.97
C ALA A 714 5.18 -10.17 -3.70
N PHE A 715 5.04 -11.49 -3.75
CA PHE A 715 4.61 -12.31 -2.61
C PHE A 715 5.74 -13.23 -2.16
N SER A 716 5.81 -13.47 -0.86
CA SER A 716 6.73 -14.43 -0.24
C SER A 716 6.37 -15.83 -0.72
N LEU A 717 7.30 -16.48 -1.41
CA LEU A 717 7.08 -17.83 -1.92
C LEU A 717 6.96 -18.88 -0.80
N PRO A 718 7.71 -18.78 0.33
CA PRO A 718 7.41 -19.55 1.54
C PRO A 718 5.97 -19.37 2.04
N ALA A 719 5.41 -18.16 2.06
CA ALA A 719 4.02 -17.94 2.49
C ALA A 719 3.01 -18.58 1.51
N LEU A 720 3.25 -18.48 0.20
CA LEU A 720 2.43 -19.12 -0.83
C LEU A 720 2.44 -20.66 -0.78
N ILE A 721 3.52 -21.27 -0.28
CA ILE A 721 3.62 -22.74 -0.14
C ILE A 721 3.08 -23.21 1.22
N THR A 722 3.43 -22.52 2.30
CA THR A 722 3.06 -22.93 3.68
C THR A 722 1.57 -22.83 3.96
N LEU A 723 0.85 -21.86 3.39
CA LEU A 723 -0.60 -21.74 3.60
C LEU A 723 -1.41 -22.91 2.98
N PRO A 724 -1.25 -23.27 1.69
CA PRO A 724 -1.84 -24.49 1.14
C PRO A 724 -1.40 -25.76 1.88
N ALA A 725 -0.12 -25.89 2.25
CA ALA A 725 0.37 -27.06 2.97
C ALA A 725 -0.26 -27.19 4.37
N CYS A 726 -0.44 -26.08 5.08
CA CYS A 726 -1.14 -26.03 6.37
C CYS A 726 -2.61 -26.42 6.22
N LEU A 727 -3.30 -25.90 5.20
CA LEU A 727 -4.69 -26.29 4.91
C LEU A 727 -4.81 -27.79 4.59
N LEU A 728 -3.93 -28.32 3.74
CA LEU A 728 -3.93 -29.76 3.42
C LEU A 728 -3.67 -30.62 4.66
N LEU A 729 -2.70 -30.26 5.50
CA LEU A 729 -2.43 -30.94 6.77
C LEU A 729 -3.67 -30.94 7.69
N LEU A 730 -4.31 -29.78 7.88
CA LEU A 730 -5.51 -29.65 8.71
C LEU A 730 -6.71 -30.44 8.14
N MET A 731 -6.90 -30.42 6.83
CA MET A 731 -7.91 -31.24 6.14
C MET A 731 -7.63 -32.74 6.30
N THR A 732 -6.37 -33.17 6.23
CA THR A 732 -5.97 -34.57 6.50
C THR A 732 -6.25 -34.94 7.96
N VAL A 733 -5.86 -34.11 8.93
CA VAL A 733 -6.15 -34.33 10.36
C VAL A 733 -7.66 -34.42 10.61
N GLN A 734 -8.45 -33.48 10.06
CA GLN A 734 -9.92 -33.50 10.18
C GLN A 734 -10.53 -34.75 9.53
N THR A 735 -9.99 -35.20 8.40
CA THR A 735 -10.45 -36.42 7.70
C THR A 735 -10.13 -37.67 8.49
N VAL A 736 -8.89 -37.82 8.97
CA VAL A 736 -8.47 -38.94 9.83
C VAL A 736 -9.31 -38.99 11.10
N LEU A 737 -9.51 -37.84 11.76
CA LEU A 737 -10.34 -37.74 12.96
C LEU A 737 -11.80 -38.14 12.68
N GLY A 738 -12.36 -37.72 11.54
CA GLY A 738 -13.68 -38.15 11.07
C GLY A 738 -13.76 -39.65 10.73
N LEU A 739 -12.69 -40.26 10.21
CA LEU A 739 -12.61 -41.70 9.96
C LEU A 739 -12.49 -42.50 11.27
N VAL A 740 -11.68 -42.05 12.23
CA VAL A 740 -11.55 -42.64 13.56
C VAL A 740 -12.89 -42.62 14.31
N ILE A 741 -13.61 -41.48 14.27
CA ILE A 741 -14.98 -41.36 14.79
C ILE A 741 -15.89 -42.42 14.14
N LYS A 742 -15.95 -42.46 12.80
CA LYS A 742 -16.81 -43.42 12.06
C LYS A 742 -16.43 -44.88 12.32
N TYR A 743 -15.15 -45.18 12.48
CA TYR A 743 -14.66 -46.51 12.79
C TYR A 743 -15.11 -46.96 14.18
N HIS A 744 -14.88 -46.14 15.21
CA HIS A 744 -15.31 -46.48 16.57
C HIS A 744 -16.84 -46.55 16.72
N LEU A 745 -17.60 -45.72 15.99
CA LEU A 745 -19.07 -45.83 15.93
C LEU A 745 -19.53 -47.18 15.36
N ARG A 746 -18.86 -47.69 14.31
CA ARG A 746 -19.21 -48.99 13.69
C ARG A 746 -18.83 -50.20 14.54
N TYR A 747 -17.68 -50.15 15.22
CA TYR A 747 -17.16 -51.28 16.01
C TYR A 747 -17.55 -51.25 17.49
N HIS A 748 -18.60 -50.50 17.86
CA HIS A 748 -19.40 -50.59 19.10
C HIS A 748 -18.69 -50.43 20.47
N LEU A 749 -17.36 -50.27 20.50
CA LEU A 749 -16.54 -50.51 21.70
C LEU A 749 -16.36 -49.33 22.67
N ALA A 750 -16.95 -48.15 22.44
CA ALA A 750 -16.86 -47.06 23.41
C ALA A 750 -18.02 -46.04 23.37
N THR A 751 -18.72 -45.93 24.49
CA THR A 751 -19.81 -44.97 24.78
C THR A 751 -19.45 -43.51 24.49
N LYS A 752 -18.17 -43.13 24.61
CA LYS A 752 -17.66 -41.79 24.30
C LYS A 752 -17.91 -41.35 22.86
N TRP A 753 -17.87 -42.27 21.88
CA TRP A 753 -18.04 -41.92 20.46
C TRP A 753 -19.52 -41.84 20.05
N VAL A 754 -20.39 -42.67 20.64
CA VAL A 754 -21.84 -42.57 20.44
C VAL A 754 -22.35 -41.20 20.89
N ARG A 755 -21.89 -40.70 22.06
CA ARG A 755 -22.14 -39.31 22.50
C ARG A 755 -21.81 -38.27 21.42
N LEU A 756 -20.73 -38.46 20.66
CA LEU A 756 -20.28 -37.49 19.65
C LEU A 756 -21.24 -37.38 18.44
N GLU A 757 -21.95 -38.46 18.09
CA GLU A 757 -23.01 -38.42 17.08
C GLU A 757 -24.33 -37.89 17.66
N CYS A 758 -24.70 -38.28 18.88
CA CYS A 758 -25.87 -37.75 19.58
C CYS A 758 -25.79 -36.23 19.76
N LEU A 759 -24.66 -35.70 20.23
CA LEU A 759 -24.44 -34.26 20.47
C LEU A 759 -24.50 -33.42 19.18
N ALA A 760 -24.37 -34.04 18.00
CA ALA A 760 -24.54 -33.39 16.70
C ALA A 760 -26.00 -33.40 16.19
N ALA A 761 -26.95 -33.95 16.95
CA ALA A 761 -28.36 -33.94 16.59
C ALA A 761 -28.98 -32.54 16.81
N PRO A 762 -29.54 -31.89 15.77
CA PRO A 762 -30.17 -30.57 15.91
C PRO A 762 -31.36 -30.55 16.88
N SER A 763 -31.98 -31.70 17.15
CA SER A 763 -33.04 -31.87 18.14
C SER A 763 -32.57 -31.59 19.57
N LEU A 764 -31.32 -31.92 19.92
CA LEU A 764 -30.76 -31.59 21.24
C LEU A 764 -30.51 -30.08 21.36
N LEU A 765 -30.00 -29.44 20.29
CA LEU A 765 -29.90 -27.98 20.24
C LEU A 765 -31.28 -27.32 20.37
N ARG A 766 -32.27 -27.87 19.67
CA ARG A 766 -33.67 -27.41 19.73
C ARG A 766 -34.25 -27.53 21.14
N ALA A 767 -33.97 -28.62 21.86
CA ALA A 767 -34.36 -28.79 23.25
C ALA A 767 -33.68 -27.79 24.22
N VAL A 768 -32.47 -27.31 23.90
CA VAL A 768 -31.77 -26.25 24.67
C VAL A 768 -32.43 -24.87 24.48
N TYR A 769 -32.95 -24.56 23.28
CA TYR A 769 -33.45 -23.22 22.96
C TYR A 769 -34.98 -23.06 22.91
N GLU A 770 -35.75 -24.06 22.48
CA GLU A 770 -37.21 -23.95 22.27
C GLU A 770 -38.04 -24.19 23.54
N GLY A 771 -37.62 -23.58 24.64
CA GLY A 771 -38.40 -23.53 25.86
C GLY A 771 -39.57 -22.55 25.77
N ARG A 772 -40.74 -22.95 25.24
CA ARG A 772 -41.99 -22.18 25.49
C ARG A 772 -43.37 -22.82 25.27
N GLY A 773 -43.54 -23.92 24.52
CA GLY A 773 -44.86 -24.23 23.94
C GLY A 773 -45.47 -25.63 24.04
N GLY A 774 -44.72 -26.67 24.45
CA GLY A 774 -45.17 -28.07 24.35
C GLY A 774 -45.12 -28.83 25.68
N ASN A 775 -45.99 -29.82 25.85
CA ASN A 775 -46.22 -30.53 27.11
C ASN A 775 -44.95 -31.15 27.74
N ARG A 776 -44.96 -31.18 29.07
CA ARG A 776 -43.83 -31.56 29.93
C ARG A 776 -43.33 -32.97 29.63
N VAL A 777 -42.12 -33.07 29.09
CA VAL A 777 -41.24 -34.22 29.36
C VAL A 777 -40.53 -33.90 30.68
N GLY A 778 -40.72 -34.75 31.70
CA GLY A 778 -40.17 -34.52 33.04
C GLY A 778 -38.64 -34.43 33.02
N GLY A 779 -38.06 -33.49 33.78
CA GLY A 779 -36.62 -33.47 34.06
C GLY A 779 -35.80 -32.28 33.57
N TRP A 780 -36.38 -31.32 32.85
CA TRP A 780 -35.69 -30.06 32.54
C TRP A 780 -36.66 -28.87 32.47
N HIS A 781 -36.58 -27.96 33.43
CA HIS A 781 -37.33 -26.70 33.36
C HIS A 781 -36.75 -25.81 32.25
N CYS A 782 -37.49 -25.65 31.16
CA CYS A 782 -37.06 -24.96 29.95
C CYS A 782 -36.83 -23.43 30.11
N THR A 783 -36.94 -22.90 31.33
CA THR A 783 -36.64 -21.51 31.72
C THR A 783 -35.14 -21.26 32.02
N HIS A 784 -34.29 -22.29 31.87
CA HIS A 784 -32.86 -22.23 32.17
C HIS A 784 -32.06 -22.84 31.02
N LEU A 785 -31.19 -22.04 30.38
CA LEU A 785 -30.27 -22.54 29.32
C LEU A 785 -29.23 -23.56 29.84
N VAL A 786 -29.08 -23.69 31.16
CA VAL A 786 -28.09 -24.56 31.81
C VAL A 786 -28.80 -25.39 32.89
N PRO A 787 -28.57 -26.71 32.98
CA PRO A 787 -29.16 -27.56 34.02
C PRO A 787 -28.83 -27.12 35.45
N GLY A 788 -29.81 -27.30 36.35
CA GLY A 788 -29.63 -27.15 37.80
C GLY A 788 -28.62 -28.18 38.37
N PRO A 789 -27.99 -27.90 39.52
CA PRO A 789 -26.88 -28.68 40.06
C PRO A 789 -27.29 -29.90 40.92
N GLN A 790 -28.57 -30.31 40.89
CA GLN A 790 -29.09 -31.46 41.64
C GLN A 790 -29.61 -32.59 40.71
N ALA A 791 -29.42 -32.48 39.40
CA ALA A 791 -29.92 -33.43 38.41
C ALA A 791 -28.77 -34.29 37.85
N ASP A 792 -28.10 -35.02 38.75
CA ASP A 792 -26.76 -35.59 38.50
C ASP A 792 -26.76 -37.00 37.87
N SER A 793 -27.93 -37.62 37.67
CA SER A 793 -28.09 -38.97 37.13
C SER A 793 -28.95 -39.05 35.84
N SER A 794 -28.91 -38.02 34.99
CA SER A 794 -29.37 -38.18 33.61
C SER A 794 -28.37 -39.01 32.82
N SER A 795 -28.76 -40.19 32.35
CA SER A 795 -27.91 -41.03 31.50
C SER A 795 -28.32 -40.89 30.03
N LEU A 796 -27.35 -40.86 29.13
CA LEU A 796 -27.63 -40.88 27.70
C LEU A 796 -27.83 -42.34 27.27
N THR A 797 -29.07 -42.81 27.27
CA THR A 797 -29.44 -44.15 26.81
C THR A 797 -29.51 -44.22 25.30
N VAL A 798 -29.02 -45.33 24.74
CA VAL A 798 -29.34 -45.73 23.37
C VAL A 798 -30.79 -46.24 23.37
N CYS A 799 -31.53 -45.99 22.29
CA CYS A 799 -32.91 -46.45 22.18
C CYS A 799 -32.91 -47.92 21.73
N ASP A 800 -33.21 -48.84 22.64
CA ASP A 800 -33.12 -50.28 22.37
C ASP A 800 -34.07 -50.73 21.24
N ASP A 801 -35.26 -50.11 21.13
CA ASP A 801 -36.27 -50.49 20.14
C ASP A 801 -35.85 -50.21 18.68
N HIS A 802 -35.21 -49.06 18.42
CA HIS A 802 -34.93 -48.56 17.06
C HIS A 802 -33.52 -47.94 16.90
N PRO A 803 -32.44 -48.74 17.05
CA PRO A 803 -31.05 -48.25 17.03
C PRO A 803 -30.60 -47.63 15.69
N LEU A 804 -31.28 -47.93 14.59
CA LEU A 804 -30.98 -47.36 13.25
C LEU A 804 -31.62 -45.99 12.98
N HIS A 805 -32.60 -45.56 13.77
CA HIS A 805 -33.37 -44.34 13.53
C HIS A 805 -33.33 -43.33 14.68
N CYS A 806 -33.18 -43.78 15.93
CA CYS A 806 -33.09 -42.90 17.09
C CYS A 806 -31.64 -42.51 17.38
N LYS A 807 -31.29 -41.23 17.20
CA LYS A 807 -29.94 -40.69 17.51
C LYS A 807 -29.69 -40.45 19.01
N GLY A 808 -30.32 -41.24 19.87
CA GLY A 808 -30.26 -41.13 21.33
C GLY A 808 -31.24 -40.11 21.92
N HIS A 809 -31.59 -40.32 23.19
CA HIS A 809 -32.41 -39.41 23.99
C HIS A 809 -31.89 -39.39 25.44
N PHE A 810 -32.18 -38.32 26.18
CA PHE A 810 -31.84 -38.25 27.61
C PHE A 810 -32.93 -38.92 28.43
N THR A 811 -32.64 -40.04 29.08
CA THR A 811 -33.46 -40.57 30.17
C THR A 811 -33.06 -39.90 31.48
N MET A 812 -34.06 -39.48 32.25
CA MET A 812 -33.86 -39.33 33.68
C MET A 812 -33.88 -40.71 34.30
N SER A 813 -32.98 -40.99 35.24
CA SER A 813 -33.22 -42.08 36.17
C SER A 813 -34.40 -41.69 37.05
N ASP A 814 -35.54 -42.37 36.93
CA ASP A 814 -36.60 -42.25 37.92
C ASP A 814 -36.02 -42.63 39.28
N THR A 815 -36.02 -41.66 40.19
CA THR A 815 -35.36 -41.77 41.50
C THR A 815 -36.30 -42.42 42.49
N GLY A 816 -36.67 -43.67 42.21
CA GLY A 816 -37.16 -44.63 43.19
C GLY A 816 -38.50 -44.34 43.85
N ASP A 817 -39.59 -44.32 43.08
CA ASP A 817 -40.95 -44.61 43.59
C ASP A 817 -41.36 -46.09 43.34
N SER A 818 -40.38 -46.98 43.16
CA SER A 818 -40.58 -48.43 42.99
C SER A 818 -40.69 -49.16 44.34
N ALA A 819 -41.58 -48.70 45.22
CA ALA A 819 -41.72 -49.24 46.57
C ALA A 819 -43.15 -49.14 47.15
N GLU A 820 -44.18 -49.59 46.41
CA GLU A 820 -45.41 -50.19 46.99
C GLU A 820 -46.34 -50.73 45.87
N ASN A 821 -46.29 -52.04 45.61
CA ASN A 821 -47.44 -52.85 45.14
C ASN A 821 -47.07 -54.34 45.01
N GLU A 822 -46.68 -54.97 46.12
CA GLU A 822 -46.93 -56.40 46.33
C GLU A 822 -48.09 -56.55 47.31
N GLY A 823 -49.27 -56.91 46.81
CA GLY A 823 -50.42 -57.19 47.68
C GLY A 823 -51.77 -57.25 46.97
N LYS A 824 -52.39 -58.45 46.99
CA LYS A 824 -53.75 -58.81 46.53
C LYS A 824 -53.88 -58.99 45.00
N THR A 825 -54.54 -60.04 44.48
CA THR A 825 -55.30 -61.14 45.12
C THR A 825 -55.44 -62.34 44.17
N GLU A 826 -55.66 -63.52 44.77
CA GLU A 826 -56.32 -64.76 44.26
C GLU A 826 -56.04 -65.25 42.82
#